data_AF-A0A923L986-F1
#
_entry.id   AF-A0A923L986-F1
#
_cell.length_a   1.000
_cell.length_b   1.000
_cell.length_c   1.000
_cell.angle_alpha   90.00
_cell.angle_beta   90.00
_cell.angle_gamma   90.00
#
_symmetry.space_group_name_H-M   'P 1'
#
loop_
_entity.id
_entity.type
_entity.pdbx_description
1 polymer ?
#
loop_
_entity_poly.entity_id
_entity_poly.type
_entity_poly.pdbx_seq_one_letter_code
_entity_poly.pdbx_strand_id
1 'polypeptide(L)'
;MVSKKGFLEERINVCLDQEGFNQKPSKNEVVRISERIAGQVTRVTIKELMENVTLPNAKSFTPATFAKAKRLNQNWKSQQIFALDIDSGLRIEEAIRLSEKWRVKPTFVYSTFSHTDQYHKFRMVFVLDEEIQDIRVRNVIQTALTTLFPTSDKNANDAARVLFGGKKIEFLHKGVVSIPDILDGVVCKIKSSSNSTREMKRFCKASGLAFHKGYPHYKKVEELELPSKWENLFISKTKNRTNTINYYSTRGENSHFDYYLVFSKDFYQDNESFSFESKTYEEQVMKQVRNFPFENLQKRCKLYREGISGDYWLYHNEMFGLMTNLLNVEGGKSKVVEIINSRKEYLEKREEWSLMMNQIRKMNYAPTRCNTYCPFADECIHAKNMIEQGKLPRGSVQVIEEPQFQDVDEVYRKLENVLGDLLKSTENGVYVIKAPTGIGKTEAIVNFAAENHFSIAFPTHRLKEEVSQRLNSKKIKHIKVPELPLLEEPFSEKIEHLYNIGAYTTVNKYLRQISNENEDVSIFLEELDKLKTSKNELLLTTHQRSIFTNDDSNSTVIFDEDPIPSLFPISQMKVSDLVFAFTKLQDNEVNKDVIITFQNMILNAPFDIVQERSSFLLPSVKDLEQTIVEERTISSNVLGFLNCDYFLKMRIHNTDYIYFIQRKKLSKSKKTIILSATINEKISKLVFGEDVTFIDLGLVRPAGSILQVTSKSFSRYTIKESHKELKSLAENLMERYNPESEIITYKDFSTGGKHEEIYFGNTEGIDNLKGENITVIGTPHLNPIAYLLISVALGYRMGLEESRMEYRPVERNGLRFYFTTYSNDILLKEIQFYLVETQLLQAIGRARVNRFPAKVLILSNLPVVGAEYISLSQKELIDLMK
;
A
#
# COMPACT_ATOMS: atom_id res chain seq x y z
N MET A 1 25.68 -4.67 10.94
CA MET A 1 25.86 -3.99 12.24
C MET A 1 27.00 -2.99 12.12
N VAL A 2 26.71 -1.73 11.78
CA VAL A 2 27.70 -0.65 11.86
C VAL A 2 27.65 -0.13 13.30
N SER A 3 28.77 -0.12 14.00
CA SER A 3 28.85 0.30 15.40
C SER A 3 28.35 1.74 15.53
N LYS A 4 27.30 1.96 16.34
CA LYS A 4 26.83 3.29 16.74
C LYS A 4 28.03 4.08 17.30
N LYS A 5 28.51 5.11 16.59
CA LYS A 5 29.48 6.05 17.14
C LYS A 5 28.81 6.74 18.34
N GLY A 6 29.44 6.69 19.50
CA GLY A 6 28.93 7.36 20.70
C GLY A 6 28.94 8.88 20.53
N PHE A 7 27.96 9.58 21.11
CA PHE A 7 27.81 11.05 21.10
C PHE A 7 29.12 11.83 21.33
N LEU A 8 29.98 11.36 22.25
CA LEU A 8 31.25 12.00 22.57
C LEU A 8 32.27 11.99 21.41
N GLU A 9 32.06 11.12 20.41
CA GLU A 9 32.88 10.99 19.20
C GLU A 9 32.37 11.86 18.04
N GLU A 10 31.28 12.62 18.24
CA GLU A 10 30.79 13.58 17.26
C GLU A 10 31.81 14.70 17.05
N ARG A 11 32.17 14.96 15.78
CA ARG A 11 33.23 15.91 15.41
C ARG A 11 32.67 17.24 14.96
N ILE A 12 33.10 18.31 15.63
CA ILE A 12 32.64 19.68 15.41
C ILE A 12 33.81 20.60 15.01
N ASN A 13 33.50 21.65 14.24
CA ASN A 13 34.49 22.67 13.86
C ASN A 13 34.48 23.80 14.89
N VAL A 14 35.66 24.17 15.38
CA VAL A 14 35.85 25.26 16.36
C VAL A 14 37.20 25.93 16.07
N CYS A 15 37.36 27.23 16.34
CA CYS A 15 38.72 27.78 16.37
C CYS A 15 39.28 27.59 17.78
N LEU A 16 40.34 26.80 17.90
CA LEU A 16 40.97 26.43 19.17
C LEU A 16 42.41 26.93 19.17
N ASP A 17 42.78 27.66 20.22
CA ASP A 17 44.14 28.14 20.38
C ASP A 17 45.12 26.98 20.55
N GLN A 18 46.33 27.12 20.01
CA GLN A 18 47.38 26.10 20.18
C GLN A 18 47.99 26.14 21.59
N GLU A 19 47.99 27.31 22.23
CA GLU A 19 48.56 27.51 23.56
C GLU A 19 47.51 27.28 24.67
N GLY A 20 47.94 26.55 25.69
CA GLY A 20 47.20 26.31 26.92
C GLY A 20 47.64 27.22 28.05
N PHE A 21 46.76 27.52 29.01
CA PHE A 21 47.07 28.40 30.13
C PHE A 21 46.69 27.77 31.47
N ASN A 22 47.54 27.88 32.48
CA ASN A 22 47.23 27.41 33.83
C ASN A 22 46.45 28.43 34.68
N GLN A 23 46.30 29.65 34.16
CA GLN A 23 45.60 30.78 34.79
C GLN A 23 44.98 31.68 33.72
N LYS A 24 44.15 32.65 34.14
CA LYS A 24 43.50 33.57 33.20
C LYS A 24 44.56 34.34 32.37
N PRO A 25 44.46 34.38 31.03
CA PRO A 25 45.39 35.13 30.19
C PRO A 25 45.43 36.63 30.55
N SER A 26 46.64 37.19 30.57
CA SER A 26 46.90 38.62 30.74
C SER A 26 46.46 39.42 29.51
N LYS A 27 46.32 40.74 29.64
CA LYS A 27 45.86 41.62 28.54
C LYS A 27 46.68 41.45 27.25
N ASN A 28 48.00 41.33 27.37
CA ASN A 28 48.89 41.15 26.20
C ASN A 28 48.72 39.77 25.55
N GLU A 29 48.51 38.72 26.36
CA GLU A 29 48.23 37.37 25.85
C GLU A 29 46.87 37.32 25.13
N VAL A 30 45.84 38.00 25.66
CA VAL A 30 44.53 38.09 25.00
C VAL A 30 44.62 38.71 23.61
N VAL A 31 45.45 39.74 23.41
CA VAL A 31 45.69 40.35 22.09
C VAL A 31 46.32 39.33 21.13
N ARG A 32 47.37 38.62 21.57
CA ARG A 32 48.04 37.59 20.74
C ARG A 32 47.11 36.43 20.38
N ILE A 33 46.32 35.95 21.35
CA ILE A 33 45.29 34.92 21.11
C ILE A 33 44.30 35.42 20.05
N SER A 34 43.81 36.65 20.20
CA SER A 34 42.86 37.25 19.27
C SER A 34 43.38 37.35 17.83
N GLU A 35 44.67 37.63 17.65
CA GLU A 35 45.31 37.75 16.32
C GLU A 35 45.43 36.41 15.59
N ARG A 36 45.72 35.33 16.33
CA ARG A 36 46.01 34.01 15.73
C ARG A 36 44.81 33.04 15.69
N ILE A 37 43.89 33.12 16.65
CA ILE A 37 42.87 32.08 16.88
C ILE A 37 41.96 31.87 15.67
N ALA A 38 41.60 32.93 14.94
CA ALA A 38 40.72 32.81 13.76
C ALA A 38 41.36 32.05 12.58
N GLY A 39 42.68 31.87 12.57
CA GLY A 39 43.38 31.01 11.60
C GLY A 39 43.48 29.54 12.02
N GLN A 40 43.03 29.18 13.23
CA GLN A 40 43.24 27.87 13.85
C GLN A 40 41.94 27.06 13.95
N VAL A 41 41.22 26.93 12.83
CA VAL A 41 40.04 26.06 12.76
C VAL A 41 40.49 24.60 12.92
N THR A 42 40.02 23.98 13.99
CA THR A 42 40.32 22.57 14.31
C THR A 42 39.02 21.79 14.35
N ARG A 43 39.05 20.56 13.84
CA ARG A 43 37.93 19.64 13.92
C ARG A 43 38.17 18.65 15.05
N VAL A 44 37.44 18.80 16.15
CA VAL A 44 37.63 18.04 17.39
C VAL A 44 36.38 17.25 17.76
N THR A 45 36.52 16.16 18.50
CA THR A 45 35.37 15.51 19.14
C THR A 45 34.86 16.33 20.32
N ILE A 46 33.62 16.11 20.77
CA ILE A 46 33.09 16.77 21.98
C ILE A 46 33.97 16.46 23.19
N LYS A 47 34.45 15.21 23.30
CA LYS A 47 35.39 14.81 24.36
C LYS A 47 36.72 15.56 24.28
N GLU A 48 37.32 15.63 23.09
CA GLU A 48 38.56 16.38 22.87
C GLU A 48 38.37 17.87 23.20
N LEU A 49 37.22 18.46 22.85
CA LEU A 49 36.95 19.85 23.20
C LEU A 49 36.95 20.05 24.73
N MET A 50 36.26 19.19 25.48
CA MET A 50 36.21 19.25 26.95
C MET A 50 37.61 19.15 27.58
N GLU A 51 38.42 18.21 27.10
CA GLU A 51 39.81 18.03 27.55
C GLU A 51 40.71 19.21 27.18
N ASN A 52 40.48 19.85 26.02
CA ASN A 52 41.28 20.99 25.59
C ASN A 52 40.92 22.29 26.32
N VAL A 53 39.66 22.49 26.73
CA VAL A 53 39.21 23.74 27.40
C VAL A 53 39.35 23.70 28.92
N THR A 54 39.79 22.58 29.51
CA THR A 54 40.00 22.42 30.96
C THR A 54 41.46 22.05 31.28
N LEU A 55 41.88 22.22 32.53
CA LEU A 55 43.25 21.87 32.95
C LEU A 55 43.52 20.37 32.73
N PRO A 56 44.73 19.98 32.30
CA PRO A 56 45.94 20.80 32.20
C PRO A 56 46.10 21.60 30.89
N ASN A 57 45.21 21.45 29.91
CA ASN A 57 45.33 22.13 28.62
C ASN A 57 44.80 23.56 28.69
N ALA A 58 43.54 23.72 29.10
CA ALA A 58 42.82 24.98 29.29
C ALA A 58 43.09 26.04 28.20
N LYS A 59 42.99 25.60 26.94
CA LYS A 59 43.12 26.40 25.72
C LYS A 59 41.91 27.32 25.55
N SER A 60 42.16 28.48 24.97
CA SER A 60 41.11 29.42 24.58
C SER A 60 40.47 28.97 23.26
N PHE A 61 39.19 29.23 23.06
CA PHE A 61 38.50 28.91 21.81
C PHE A 61 37.50 29.99 21.42
N THR A 62 37.17 30.07 20.13
CA THR A 62 35.98 30.78 19.66
C THR A 62 34.97 29.75 19.15
N PRO A 63 33.70 29.82 19.58
CA PRO A 63 32.66 28.91 19.08
C PRO A 63 32.45 29.00 17.57
N ALA A 64 32.71 30.18 16.99
CA ALA A 64 32.58 30.45 15.57
C ALA A 64 33.85 30.14 14.76
N THR A 65 33.65 29.85 13.48
CA THR A 65 34.68 29.89 12.45
C THR A 65 34.56 31.18 11.64
N PHE A 66 35.67 31.61 11.05
CA PHE A 66 35.75 32.89 10.33
C PHE A 66 36.25 32.72 8.90
N ALA A 67 35.70 33.52 7.99
CA ALA A 67 36.28 33.74 6.68
C ALA A 67 37.59 34.54 6.80
N LYS A 68 38.54 34.29 5.89
CA LYS A 68 39.81 35.06 5.76
C LYS A 68 40.69 35.05 7.02
N ALA A 69 40.52 34.06 7.91
CA ALA A 69 41.30 33.90 9.15
C ALA A 69 41.37 35.15 10.05
N LYS A 70 40.36 36.03 9.99
CA LYS A 70 40.32 37.29 10.77
C LYS A 70 39.11 37.32 11.69
N ARG A 71 39.37 37.44 13.00
CA ARG A 71 38.36 37.48 14.08
C ARG A 71 37.58 38.80 14.07
N LEU A 72 36.57 38.90 13.21
CA LEU A 72 35.63 40.03 13.12
C LEU A 72 34.21 39.50 12.91
N ASN A 73 33.20 40.16 13.47
CA ASN A 73 31.81 39.75 13.30
C ASN A 73 31.37 39.68 11.83
N GLN A 74 31.83 40.62 10.99
CA GLN A 74 31.59 40.61 9.55
C GLN A 74 32.22 39.41 8.81
N ASN A 75 33.22 38.77 9.42
CA ASN A 75 33.87 37.58 8.87
C ASN A 75 33.31 36.29 9.47
N TRP A 76 32.28 36.33 10.32
CA TRP A 76 31.65 35.12 10.85
C TRP A 76 31.18 34.23 9.69
N LYS A 77 31.51 32.94 9.77
CA LYS A 77 31.21 31.97 8.72
C LYS A 77 30.20 30.91 9.17
N SER A 78 30.48 30.27 10.30
CA SER A 78 29.59 29.24 10.85
C SER A 78 29.87 28.98 12.33
N GLN A 79 28.91 28.38 13.04
CA GLN A 79 29.14 27.81 14.36
C GLN A 79 28.14 26.69 14.69
N GLN A 80 28.59 25.68 15.44
CA GLN A 80 27.76 24.62 16.01
C GLN A 80 27.73 24.67 17.55
N ILE A 81 28.66 25.41 18.16
CA ILE A 81 28.80 25.57 19.60
C ILE A 81 28.26 26.94 20.01
N PHE A 82 27.54 26.99 21.11
CA PHE A 82 27.13 28.22 21.79
C PHE A 82 27.52 28.11 23.26
N ALA A 83 28.02 29.19 23.85
CA ALA A 83 28.34 29.19 25.27
C ALA A 83 27.85 30.45 25.97
N LEU A 84 27.36 30.28 27.19
CA LEU A 84 26.99 31.38 28.08
C LEU A 84 28.04 31.54 29.17
N ASP A 85 28.53 32.77 29.33
CA ASP A 85 29.49 33.15 30.38
C ASP A 85 28.71 33.62 31.62
N ILE A 86 28.86 32.92 32.74
CA ILE A 86 28.20 33.22 34.01
C ILE A 86 29.28 33.69 35.01
N ASP A 87 29.28 34.99 35.30
CA ASP A 87 30.26 35.63 36.19
C ASP A 87 29.75 35.87 37.61
N SER A 88 28.42 35.95 37.81
CA SER A 88 27.78 36.13 39.12
C SER A 88 26.28 35.82 39.07
N GLY A 89 25.63 35.75 40.24
CA GLY A 89 24.17 35.73 40.35
C GLY A 89 23.47 34.38 40.07
N LEU A 90 24.21 33.36 39.63
CA LEU A 90 23.68 32.01 39.39
C LEU A 90 24.71 30.96 39.82
N ARG A 91 24.29 29.99 40.63
CA ARG A 91 25.11 28.83 41.02
C ARG A 91 25.03 27.73 39.96
N ILE A 92 26.01 26.82 39.95
CA ILE A 92 26.10 25.75 38.94
C ILE A 92 24.89 24.82 39.06
N GLU A 93 24.55 24.42 40.28
CA GLU A 93 23.45 23.50 40.59
C GLU A 93 22.10 24.11 40.18
N GLU A 94 21.92 25.41 40.43
CA GLU A 94 20.72 26.13 40.02
C GLU A 94 20.64 26.31 38.50
N ALA A 95 21.76 26.55 37.83
CA ALA A 95 21.81 26.60 36.36
C ALA A 95 21.41 25.26 35.73
N ILE A 96 21.88 24.15 36.30
CA ILE A 96 21.48 22.80 35.89
C ILE A 96 19.99 22.62 36.12
N ARG A 97 19.46 22.93 37.32
CA ARG A 97 18.03 22.82 37.64
C ARG A 97 17.15 23.63 36.67
N LEU A 98 17.54 24.86 36.34
CA LEU A 98 16.85 25.69 35.35
C LEU A 98 16.91 25.06 33.96
N SER A 99 18.06 24.51 33.56
CA SER A 99 18.21 23.83 32.27
C SER A 99 17.30 22.61 32.13
N GLU A 100 17.07 21.87 33.22
CA GLU A 100 16.13 20.75 33.26
C GLU A 100 14.68 21.22 33.22
N LYS A 101 14.35 22.27 33.97
CA LYS A 101 13.02 22.89 33.97
C LYS A 101 12.61 23.35 32.57
N TRP A 102 13.51 24.00 31.85
CA TRP A 102 13.24 24.50 30.50
C TRP A 102 13.50 23.47 29.40
N ARG A 103 13.97 22.27 29.75
CA ARG A 103 14.30 21.17 28.82
C ARG A 103 15.37 21.55 27.79
N VAL A 104 16.24 22.50 28.13
CA VAL A 104 17.36 22.97 27.32
C VAL A 104 18.63 22.77 28.15
N LYS A 105 19.17 21.56 28.12
CA LYS A 105 20.35 21.17 28.90
C LYS A 105 21.64 21.54 28.16
N PRO A 106 22.64 22.16 28.83
CA PRO A 106 23.96 22.32 28.23
C PRO A 106 24.60 20.95 28.02
N THR A 107 25.32 20.77 26.91
CA THR A 107 26.12 19.56 26.66
C THR A 107 27.15 19.38 27.75
N PHE A 108 27.83 20.45 28.16
CA PHE A 108 28.69 20.43 29.34
C PHE A 108 28.79 21.81 30.00
N VAL A 109 29.18 21.82 31.28
CA VAL A 109 29.50 23.03 32.04
C VAL A 109 30.92 22.91 32.55
N TYR A 110 31.71 23.98 32.45
CA TYR A 110 33.06 24.00 33.03
C TYR A 110 33.32 25.25 33.87
N SER A 111 34.07 25.09 34.95
CA SER A 111 34.42 26.19 35.86
C SER A 111 35.56 27.04 35.28
N THR A 112 35.44 28.36 35.37
CA THR A 112 36.50 29.28 34.89
C THR A 112 37.69 29.31 35.86
N PHE A 113 38.84 29.87 35.45
CA PHE A 113 40.01 30.04 36.35
C PHE A 113 39.70 30.80 37.65
N SER A 114 38.75 31.74 37.61
CA SER A 114 38.37 32.56 38.77
C SER A 114 37.23 31.96 39.61
N HIS A 115 36.83 30.71 39.34
CA HIS A 115 35.80 30.00 40.09
C HIS A 115 36.25 29.65 41.51
N THR A 116 35.35 29.86 42.48
CA THR A 116 35.45 29.39 43.87
C THR A 116 34.07 28.94 44.36
N ASP A 117 33.99 28.13 45.43
CA ASP A 117 32.72 27.66 46.00
C ASP A 117 31.83 28.80 46.55
N GLN A 118 32.44 29.94 46.90
CA GLN A 118 31.72 31.14 47.31
C GLN A 118 31.24 31.96 46.10
N TYR A 119 32.05 32.04 45.04
CA TYR A 119 31.77 32.81 43.82
C TYR A 119 31.82 31.92 42.59
N HIS A 120 30.65 31.38 42.23
CA HIS A 120 30.52 30.49 41.08
C HIS A 120 30.69 31.28 39.77
N LYS A 121 31.78 30.98 39.06
CA LYS A 121 32.04 31.47 37.70
C LYS A 121 32.25 30.32 36.73
N PHE A 122 31.38 30.16 35.75
CA PHE A 122 31.36 28.99 34.88
C PHE A 122 30.80 29.32 33.50
N ARG A 123 31.02 28.41 32.56
CA ARG A 123 30.46 28.49 31.21
C ARG A 123 29.57 27.31 30.91
N MET A 124 28.37 27.60 30.42
CA MET A 124 27.42 26.60 29.95
C MET A 124 27.60 26.44 28.44
N VAL A 125 28.00 25.26 27.97
CA VAL A 125 28.26 25.00 26.56
C VAL A 125 27.15 24.13 25.97
N PHE A 126 26.52 24.62 24.91
CA PHE A 126 25.47 23.96 24.15
C PHE A 126 26.03 23.59 22.77
N VAL A 127 26.03 22.31 22.43
CA VAL A 127 26.36 21.83 21.07
C VAL A 127 25.05 21.56 20.34
N LEU A 128 24.90 22.13 19.15
CA LEU A 128 23.74 21.92 18.30
C LEU A 128 23.86 20.64 17.47
N ASP A 129 22.72 20.07 17.10
CA ASP A 129 22.60 18.95 16.16
C ASP A 129 22.89 19.33 14.70
N GLU A 130 23.08 20.63 14.42
CA GLU A 130 23.44 21.15 13.11
C GLU A 130 24.43 22.33 13.17
N GLU A 131 25.24 22.49 12.13
CA GLU A 131 26.12 23.64 11.96
C GLU A 131 25.36 24.82 11.32
N ILE A 132 25.36 25.96 12.00
CA ILE A 132 24.64 27.16 11.55
C ILE A 132 25.53 28.04 10.69
N GLN A 133 25.05 28.37 9.49
CA GLN A 133 25.72 29.26 8.53
C GLN A 133 24.92 30.55 8.25
N ASP A 134 23.71 30.66 8.83
CA ASP A 134 22.89 31.87 8.75
C ASP A 134 23.04 32.69 10.04
N ILE A 135 23.61 33.89 9.92
CA ILE A 135 23.86 34.77 11.06
C ILE A 135 22.56 35.17 11.80
N ARG A 136 21.43 35.24 11.08
CA ARG A 136 20.12 35.55 11.69
C ARG A 136 19.72 34.45 12.67
N VAL A 137 19.91 33.19 12.28
CA VAL A 137 19.63 32.02 13.11
C VAL A 137 20.57 31.96 14.31
N ARG A 138 21.87 32.26 14.11
CA ARG A 138 22.83 32.40 15.22
C ARG A 138 22.34 33.41 16.26
N ASN A 139 21.85 34.56 15.81
CA ASN A 139 21.33 35.62 16.71
C ASN A 139 20.05 35.17 17.44
N VAL A 140 19.17 34.40 16.79
CA VAL A 140 18.00 33.78 17.42
C VAL A 140 18.44 32.87 18.57
N ILE A 141 19.38 31.96 18.33
CA ILE A 141 19.87 31.01 19.33
C ILE A 141 20.50 31.76 20.51
N GLN A 142 21.37 32.72 20.23
CA GLN A 142 22.04 33.50 21.28
C GLN A 142 21.02 34.26 22.14
N THR A 143 20.05 34.93 21.50
CA THR A 143 18.96 35.64 22.19
C THR A 143 18.12 34.68 23.02
N ALA A 144 17.83 33.49 22.50
CA ALA A 144 17.04 32.48 23.19
C ALA A 144 17.77 31.92 24.42
N LEU A 145 19.04 31.57 24.31
CA LEU A 145 19.86 31.10 25.44
C LEU A 145 20.01 32.17 26.52
N THR A 146 20.26 33.43 26.16
CA THR A 146 20.28 34.55 27.13
C THR A 146 18.90 34.81 27.74
N THR A 147 17.81 34.59 26.99
CA THR A 147 16.45 34.66 27.52
C THR A 147 16.21 33.57 28.56
N LEU A 148 16.71 32.35 28.34
CA LEU A 148 16.61 31.24 29.30
C LEU A 148 17.46 31.48 30.56
N PHE A 149 18.66 32.04 30.41
CA PHE A 149 19.63 32.28 31.48
C PHE A 149 20.05 33.78 31.53
N PRO A 150 19.23 34.66 32.13
CA PRO A 150 19.39 36.12 32.04
C PRO A 150 20.55 36.68 32.89
N THR A 151 21.14 35.87 33.78
CA THR A 151 22.35 36.20 34.54
C THR A 151 23.63 36.06 33.73
N SER A 152 23.53 35.61 32.47
CA SER A 152 24.66 35.61 31.55
C SER A 152 25.09 37.01 31.15
N ASP A 153 26.38 37.17 30.83
CA ASP A 153 26.96 38.44 30.41
C ASP A 153 26.19 39.05 29.21
N LYS A 154 25.76 40.32 29.36
CA LYS A 154 24.95 41.06 28.36
C LYS A 154 25.69 41.31 27.04
N ASN A 155 27.02 41.17 27.03
CA ASN A 155 27.86 41.24 25.83
C ASN A 155 27.97 39.89 25.08
N ALA A 156 27.06 38.94 25.30
CA ALA A 156 27.04 37.64 24.63
C ALA A 156 26.66 37.67 23.14
N ASN A 157 26.24 38.83 22.60
CA ASN A 157 25.87 38.97 21.18
C ASN A 157 27.08 39.02 20.22
N ASP A 158 28.30 39.15 20.71
CA ASP A 158 29.52 39.15 19.89
C ASP A 158 29.78 37.75 19.30
N ALA A 159 29.60 37.58 17.99
CA ALA A 159 29.84 36.32 17.28
C ALA A 159 31.33 35.97 17.19
N ALA A 160 32.21 36.97 17.40
CA ALA A 160 33.65 36.83 17.39
C ALA A 160 34.26 36.63 18.78
N ARG A 161 33.43 36.41 19.83
CA ARG A 161 33.87 36.32 21.23
C ARG A 161 34.84 35.15 21.46
N VAL A 162 35.94 35.46 22.15
CA VAL A 162 36.90 34.49 22.67
C VAL A 162 36.46 34.01 24.04
N LEU A 163 36.44 32.70 24.24
CA LEU A 163 36.18 32.05 25.52
C LEU A 163 37.48 31.43 26.02
N PHE A 164 37.85 31.77 27.25
CA PHE A 164 39.06 31.23 27.87
C PHE A 164 38.82 29.82 28.40
N GLY A 165 39.90 29.03 28.51
CA GLY A 165 39.87 27.78 29.24
C GLY A 165 39.50 27.95 30.73
N GLY A 166 39.41 26.83 31.43
CA GLY A 166 38.98 26.77 32.81
C GLY A 166 39.60 25.61 33.59
N LYS A 167 39.06 25.35 34.79
CA LYS A 167 39.62 24.35 35.72
C LYS A 167 39.18 22.94 35.35
N LYS A 168 37.88 22.65 35.45
CA LYS A 168 37.34 21.29 35.26
C LYS A 168 35.91 21.32 34.71
N ILE A 169 35.46 20.18 34.20
CA ILE A 169 34.06 19.93 33.84
C ILE A 169 33.25 19.72 35.13
N GLU A 170 32.20 20.51 35.31
CA GLU A 170 31.29 20.47 36.47
C GLU A 170 30.00 19.69 36.16
N PHE A 171 29.63 19.60 34.88
CA PHE A 171 28.43 18.87 34.43
C PHE A 171 28.61 18.37 32.99
N LEU A 172 28.05 17.20 32.71
CA LEU A 172 28.02 16.59 31.38
C LEU A 172 26.64 16.00 31.11
N HIS A 173 26.01 16.43 30.03
CA HIS A 173 24.82 15.82 29.46
C HIS A 173 25.18 15.12 28.14
N LYS A 174 24.79 13.85 28.01
CA LYS A 174 25.04 13.04 26.80
C LYS A 174 23.98 13.35 25.73
N GLY A 175 24.05 14.53 25.13
CA GLY A 175 23.15 14.98 24.06
C GLY A 175 23.49 16.35 23.48
N VAL A 176 23.08 16.56 22.23
CA VAL A 176 23.02 17.86 21.54
C VAL A 176 21.62 18.47 21.68
N VAL A 177 21.47 19.75 21.36
CA VAL A 177 20.19 20.47 21.42
C VAL A 177 19.80 20.99 20.04
N SER A 178 18.52 20.83 19.67
CA SER A 178 17.99 21.41 18.43
C SER A 178 17.52 22.85 18.61
N ILE A 179 17.54 23.66 17.54
CA ILE A 179 17.01 25.03 17.58
C ILE A 179 15.53 25.07 18.02
N PRO A 180 14.64 24.21 17.49
CA PRO A 180 13.27 24.16 17.97
C PRO A 180 13.13 23.86 19.47
N ASP A 181 13.98 23.00 20.06
CA ASP A 181 13.91 22.70 21.49
C ASP A 181 14.33 23.91 22.35
N ILE A 182 15.32 24.69 21.88
CA ILE A 182 15.71 25.96 22.51
C ILE A 182 14.53 26.95 22.50
N LEU A 183 13.84 27.07 21.36
CA LEU A 183 12.67 27.95 21.22
C LEU A 183 11.48 27.47 22.05
N ASP A 184 11.23 26.16 22.11
CA ASP A 184 10.20 25.56 22.98
C ASP A 184 10.49 25.88 24.45
N GLY A 185 11.76 25.83 24.88
CA GLY A 185 12.20 26.25 26.21
C GLY A 185 11.90 27.73 26.49
N VAL A 186 12.17 28.63 25.53
CA VAL A 186 11.85 30.07 25.66
C VAL A 186 10.34 30.28 25.79
N VAL A 187 9.56 29.59 24.96
CA VAL A 187 8.10 29.64 25.00
C VAL A 187 7.60 29.19 26.38
N CYS A 188 8.11 28.08 26.90
CA CYS A 188 7.81 27.59 28.25
C CYS A 188 8.12 28.63 29.32
N LYS A 189 9.31 29.22 29.29
CA LYS A 189 9.72 30.25 30.26
C LYS A 189 8.83 31.50 30.23
N ILE A 190 8.64 32.08 29.04
CA ILE A 190 7.89 33.33 28.89
C ILE A 190 6.41 33.13 29.21
N LYS A 191 5.82 32.00 28.82
CA LYS A 191 4.39 31.75 29.01
C LYS A 191 4.03 31.40 30.46
N SER A 192 5.02 31.01 31.25
CA SER A 192 4.88 30.83 32.69
C SER A 192 4.87 32.16 33.48
N SER A 193 5.08 33.32 32.82
CA SER A 193 5.10 34.64 33.46
C SER A 193 3.76 35.40 33.34
N SER A 194 3.52 36.35 34.25
CA SER A 194 2.31 37.18 34.28
C SER A 194 2.18 38.14 33.08
N ASN A 195 3.29 38.48 32.41
CA ASN A 195 3.34 39.44 31.29
C ASN A 195 3.73 38.78 29.96
N SER A 196 3.37 37.51 29.79
CA SER A 196 3.85 36.64 28.70
C SER A 196 3.68 37.20 27.29
N THR A 197 2.60 37.91 26.97
CA THR A 197 2.40 38.51 25.63
C THR A 197 3.41 39.63 25.35
N ARG A 198 3.65 40.52 26.32
CA ARG A 198 4.60 41.62 26.18
C ARG A 198 6.03 41.10 26.07
N GLU A 199 6.36 40.12 26.90
CA GLU A 199 7.68 39.47 26.89
C GLU A 199 7.91 38.68 25.61
N MET A 200 6.91 37.97 25.10
CA MET A 200 7.02 37.24 23.83
C MET A 200 7.25 38.20 22.65
N LYS A 201 6.51 39.33 22.60
CA LYS A 201 6.75 40.38 21.58
C LYS A 201 8.17 40.94 21.67
N ARG A 202 8.67 41.17 22.88
CA ARG A 202 10.06 41.62 23.11
C ARG A 202 11.08 40.59 22.63
N PHE A 203 10.87 39.31 22.94
CA PHE A 203 11.72 38.23 22.47
C PHE A 203 11.74 38.12 20.94
N CYS A 204 10.58 38.12 20.29
CA CYS A 204 10.47 38.11 18.83
C CYS A 204 11.19 39.31 18.20
N LYS A 205 10.99 40.52 18.75
CA LYS A 205 11.70 41.73 18.28
C LYS A 205 13.22 41.62 18.44
N ALA A 206 13.70 41.12 19.59
CA ALA A 206 15.13 40.99 19.87
C ALA A 206 15.81 39.89 19.04
N SER A 207 15.10 38.78 18.77
CA SER A 207 15.60 37.66 17.98
C SER A 207 15.45 37.84 16.47
N GLY A 208 14.61 38.79 16.03
CA GLY A 208 14.25 38.99 14.62
C GLY A 208 13.16 38.04 14.10
N LEU A 209 12.66 37.11 14.92
CA LEU A 209 11.57 36.21 14.54
C LEU A 209 10.23 36.96 14.41
N ALA A 210 9.42 36.56 13.44
CA ALA A 210 8.06 37.07 13.33
C ALA A 210 7.22 36.63 14.54
N PHE A 211 6.38 37.53 15.05
CA PHE A 211 5.42 37.23 16.11
C PHE A 211 4.12 36.71 15.48
N HIS A 212 3.79 35.44 15.71
CA HIS A 212 2.64 34.79 15.09
C HIS A 212 1.74 34.11 16.15
N LYS A 213 0.46 34.49 16.20
CA LYS A 213 -0.56 33.91 17.10
C LYS A 213 -0.14 33.80 18.59
N GLY A 214 0.74 34.69 19.05
CA GLY A 214 1.22 34.72 20.43
C GLY A 214 2.50 33.93 20.71
N TYR A 215 3.20 33.46 19.67
CA TYR A 215 4.44 32.67 19.71
C TYR A 215 5.49 33.22 18.72
N PRO A 216 6.77 32.82 18.84
CA PRO A 216 7.73 32.99 17.76
C PRO A 216 7.32 32.13 16.57
N HIS A 217 7.48 32.64 15.36
CA HIS A 217 7.06 31.90 14.16
C HIS A 217 8.13 30.89 13.74
N TYR A 218 8.01 29.66 14.25
CA TYR A 218 8.76 28.49 13.82
C TYR A 218 7.89 27.24 13.83
N LYS A 219 8.26 26.22 13.06
CA LYS A 219 7.50 24.97 13.00
C LYS A 219 8.40 23.79 12.67
N LYS A 220 8.33 22.72 13.47
CA LYS A 220 8.83 21.38 13.09
C LYS A 220 7.87 20.79 12.06
N VAL A 221 8.38 20.31 10.92
CA VAL A 221 7.58 19.77 9.82
C VAL A 221 8.24 18.54 9.23
N GLU A 222 7.52 17.82 8.36
CA GLU A 222 8.12 16.77 7.53
C GLU A 222 8.65 17.36 6.22
N GLU A 223 9.60 16.68 5.56
CA GLU A 223 10.24 17.17 4.34
C GLU A 223 9.24 17.59 3.24
N LEU A 224 8.20 16.80 3.04
CA LEU A 224 7.14 17.04 2.04
C LEU A 224 6.27 18.26 2.38
N GLU A 225 6.28 18.71 3.63
CA GLU A 225 5.52 19.86 4.11
C GLU A 225 6.36 21.13 4.22
N LEU A 226 7.64 21.06 3.82
CA LEU A 226 8.50 22.23 3.84
C LEU A 226 7.99 23.30 2.87
N PRO A 227 7.81 24.55 3.33
CA PRO A 227 7.46 25.64 2.44
C PRO A 227 8.55 25.89 1.39
N SER A 228 8.16 26.49 0.26
CA SER A 228 9.12 26.95 -0.74
C SER A 228 10.08 27.98 -0.12
N LYS A 229 11.36 27.93 -0.49
CA LYS A 229 12.38 28.82 0.09
C LYS A 229 12.10 30.27 -0.29
N TRP A 230 11.85 31.11 0.72
CA TRP A 230 11.62 32.56 0.61
C TRP A 230 12.71 33.33 1.38
N GLU A 231 12.93 34.61 1.08
CA GLU A 231 14.03 35.40 1.67
C GLU A 231 13.92 35.55 3.19
N ASN A 232 12.70 35.70 3.72
CA ASN A 232 12.44 35.83 5.15
C ASN A 232 12.31 34.50 5.89
N LEU A 233 12.66 33.39 5.24
CA LEU A 233 12.53 32.05 5.78
C LEU A 233 13.91 31.41 5.92
N PHE A 234 14.15 30.78 7.06
CA PHE A 234 15.22 29.79 7.20
C PHE A 234 14.59 28.40 7.20
N ILE A 235 15.07 27.52 6.33
CA ILE A 235 14.67 26.12 6.26
C ILE A 235 15.88 25.29 6.64
N SER A 236 15.72 24.44 7.66
CA SER A 236 16.68 23.39 7.95
C SER A 236 16.12 22.05 7.51
N LYS A 237 16.87 21.37 6.64
CA LYS A 237 16.60 20.01 6.17
C LYS A 237 17.60 19.07 6.80
N THR A 238 17.12 17.90 7.19
CA THR A 238 17.92 16.76 7.59
C THR A 238 18.89 16.36 6.50
N LYS A 239 20.17 16.18 6.85
CA LYS A 239 21.16 15.67 5.91
C LYS A 239 21.20 14.15 6.05
N ASN A 240 20.37 13.44 5.30
CA ASN A 240 20.51 12.00 5.16
C ASN A 240 20.72 11.53 3.73
N ARG A 241 21.60 10.53 3.63
CA ARG A 241 21.97 9.82 2.41
C ARG A 241 20.72 9.21 1.76
N THR A 242 20.77 9.16 0.43
CA THR A 242 19.88 8.46 -0.49
C THR A 242 18.43 8.97 -0.51
N ASN A 243 18.14 9.78 -1.52
CA ASN A 243 16.81 9.84 -2.14
C ASN A 243 16.33 8.41 -2.40
N THR A 244 15.29 7.97 -1.71
CA THR A 244 14.36 6.96 -2.19
C THR A 244 13.11 7.07 -1.35
N ILE A 245 12.00 7.41 -2.00
CA ILE A 245 10.67 7.25 -1.43
C ILE A 245 10.47 5.74 -1.33
N ASN A 246 10.91 5.14 -0.22
CA ASN A 246 10.65 3.75 0.12
C ASN A 246 9.58 3.74 1.20
N TYR A 247 8.44 3.11 0.91
CA TYR A 247 7.39 2.80 1.90
C TYR A 247 7.81 1.72 2.91
N TYR A 248 9.06 1.27 2.88
CA TYR A 248 9.65 0.41 3.90
C TYR A 248 10.39 1.25 4.94
N SER A 249 10.02 1.04 6.20
CA SER A 249 10.63 1.59 7.40
C SER A 249 12.13 1.25 7.48
N THR A 250 12.94 2.02 6.76
CA THR A 250 14.34 2.20 7.12
C THR A 250 14.41 3.51 7.89
N ARG A 251 14.60 3.40 9.21
CA ARG A 251 14.98 4.54 10.06
C ARG A 251 16.31 5.05 9.52
N GLY A 252 16.25 6.03 8.62
CA GLY A 252 17.41 6.87 8.36
C GLY A 252 17.79 7.53 9.69
N GLU A 253 19.03 7.38 10.13
CA GLU A 253 19.56 8.11 11.28
C GLU A 253 19.62 9.60 10.90
N ASN A 254 18.51 10.32 11.06
CA ASN A 254 18.44 11.73 10.69
C ASN A 254 19.31 12.57 11.63
N SER A 255 19.99 13.57 11.09
CA SER A 255 20.79 14.50 11.89
C SER A 255 19.94 15.27 12.91
N HIS A 256 18.71 15.64 12.53
CA HIS A 256 17.74 16.40 13.35
C HIS A 256 16.30 16.22 12.80
N PHE A 257 15.32 17.04 13.18
CA PHE A 257 13.98 17.05 12.55
C PHE A 257 13.89 18.23 11.58
N ASP A 258 13.21 18.12 10.43
CA ASP A 258 13.06 19.28 9.53
C ASP A 258 12.24 20.39 10.21
N TYR A 259 12.65 21.64 10.02
CA TYR A 259 11.91 22.78 10.55
C TYR A 259 12.19 24.04 9.75
N TYR A 260 11.34 25.05 9.97
CA TYR A 260 11.58 26.39 9.44
C TYR A 260 11.38 27.48 10.49
N LEU A 261 12.08 28.61 10.30
CA LEU A 261 11.95 29.85 11.07
C LEU A 261 11.50 30.98 10.14
N VAL A 262 10.55 31.80 10.57
CA VAL A 262 10.08 32.97 9.81
C VAL A 262 10.55 34.25 10.50
N PHE A 263 11.29 35.07 9.77
CA PHE A 263 11.80 36.36 10.22
C PHE A 263 10.83 37.50 9.89
N SER A 264 10.84 38.54 10.73
CA SER A 264 10.03 39.76 10.52
C SER A 264 10.53 40.56 9.30
N LYS A 265 9.61 41.20 8.57
CA LYS A 265 9.91 42.10 7.44
C LYS A 265 10.59 43.41 7.88
N ASP A 266 10.42 43.82 9.12
CA ASP A 266 10.98 45.09 9.64
C ASP A 266 12.49 45.03 9.92
N PHE A 267 13.10 43.83 9.84
CA PHE A 267 14.53 43.64 10.10
C PHE A 267 15.42 44.06 8.91
N TYR A 268 14.81 44.44 7.78
CA TYR A 268 15.50 44.72 6.50
C TYR A 268 15.75 46.22 6.24
N GLN A 269 15.32 47.13 7.12
CA GLN A 269 15.35 48.57 6.84
C GLN A 269 16.70 49.27 7.06
N ASP A 270 17.72 48.62 7.63
CA ASP A 270 19.02 49.27 7.89
C ASP A 270 20.09 49.06 6.79
N ASN A 271 19.77 48.37 5.68
CA ASN A 271 20.63 48.33 4.49
C ASN A 271 19.87 48.95 3.30
N GLU A 272 20.20 50.20 2.98
CA GLU A 272 19.69 50.94 1.82
C GLU A 272 20.06 50.24 0.50
N SER A 273 19.17 49.40 -0.01
CA SER A 273 18.82 49.26 -1.43
C SER A 273 18.15 47.90 -1.62
N PHE A 274 16.83 47.79 -1.47
CA PHE A 274 15.99 46.83 -2.22
C PHE A 274 14.54 46.95 -1.73
N SER A 275 13.67 47.48 -2.57
CA SER A 275 12.21 47.42 -2.38
C SER A 275 11.69 46.11 -2.99
N PHE A 276 11.07 45.24 -2.19
CA PHE A 276 10.49 43.99 -2.68
C PHE A 276 8.97 43.95 -2.51
N GLU A 277 8.29 43.47 -3.56
CA GLU A 277 6.85 43.25 -3.58
C GLU A 277 6.43 42.10 -2.64
N SER A 278 5.32 42.35 -1.94
CA SER A 278 4.79 41.51 -0.88
C SER A 278 3.85 40.42 -1.42
N LYS A 279 4.25 39.15 -1.31
CA LYS A 279 3.29 38.06 -1.09
C LYS A 279 3.43 37.54 0.33
N THR A 280 2.33 37.57 1.09
CA THR A 280 2.25 37.06 2.46
C THR A 280 2.18 35.54 2.39
N TYR A 281 2.97 34.82 3.20
CA TYR A 281 2.83 33.38 3.33
C TYR A 281 1.47 33.08 3.98
N GLU A 282 0.51 32.59 3.20
CA GLU A 282 -0.79 32.13 3.70
C GLU A 282 -0.68 30.67 4.14
N GLU A 283 -0.70 30.44 5.45
CA GLU A 283 -0.65 29.10 6.02
C GLU A 283 -2.02 28.41 5.83
N GLN A 284 -2.05 27.27 5.12
CA GLN A 284 -3.29 26.51 4.89
C GLN A 284 -3.83 25.94 6.21
N VAL A 285 -5.05 26.32 6.59
CA VAL A 285 -5.71 25.80 7.79
C VAL A 285 -6.12 24.33 7.58
N MET A 286 -5.60 23.41 8.41
CA MET A 286 -5.99 22.01 8.34
C MET A 286 -7.39 21.79 8.94
N LYS A 287 -8.27 21.09 8.22
CA LYS A 287 -9.58 20.69 8.74
C LYS A 287 -9.43 19.42 9.57
N GLN A 288 -10.06 19.39 10.75
CA GLN A 288 -10.06 18.21 11.59
C GLN A 288 -10.76 17.03 10.92
N VAL A 289 -10.24 15.83 11.16
CA VAL A 289 -10.85 14.57 10.74
C VAL A 289 -12.10 14.31 11.58
N ARG A 290 -13.26 14.30 10.92
CA ARG A 290 -14.56 14.00 11.52
C ARG A 290 -14.80 12.49 11.60
N ASN A 291 -15.74 12.07 12.46
CA ASN A 291 -16.18 10.67 12.61
C ASN A 291 -14.98 9.72 12.72
N PHE A 292 -14.10 9.97 13.68
CA PHE A 292 -12.91 9.17 13.89
C PHE A 292 -13.18 8.03 14.88
N PRO A 293 -12.90 6.78 14.50
CA PRO A 293 -13.18 5.61 15.34
C PRO A 293 -12.07 5.41 16.39
N PHE A 294 -12.18 6.09 17.54
CA PHE A 294 -11.19 5.96 18.63
C PHE A 294 -11.01 4.53 19.14
N GLU A 295 -12.06 3.71 19.12
CA GLU A 295 -11.97 2.29 19.46
C GLU A 295 -11.02 1.52 18.54
N ASN A 296 -11.05 1.83 17.23
CA ASN A 296 -10.13 1.22 16.27
C ASN A 296 -8.69 1.68 16.53
N LEU A 297 -8.50 2.95 16.89
CA LEU A 297 -7.18 3.46 17.27
C LEU A 297 -6.66 2.73 18.52
N GLN A 298 -7.49 2.52 19.55
CA GLN A 298 -7.11 1.80 20.76
C GLN A 298 -6.75 0.33 20.49
N LYS A 299 -7.47 -0.33 19.58
CA LYS A 299 -7.14 -1.70 19.15
C LYS A 299 -5.78 -1.77 18.43
N ARG A 300 -5.49 -0.78 17.57
CA ARG A 300 -4.36 -0.84 16.60
C ARG A 300 -3.11 -0.04 16.97
N CYS A 301 -3.18 0.85 17.95
CA CYS A 301 -2.04 1.69 18.35
C CYS A 301 -1.68 1.42 19.81
N LYS A 302 -0.57 0.69 20.01
CA LYS A 302 -0.03 0.36 21.35
C LYS A 302 0.24 1.62 22.17
N LEU A 303 0.91 2.62 21.58
CA LEU A 303 1.22 3.89 22.24
C LEU A 303 -0.02 4.63 22.76
N TYR A 304 -1.08 4.69 21.95
CA TYR A 304 -2.34 5.34 22.36
C TYR A 304 -3.06 4.54 23.44
N ARG A 305 -3.10 3.20 23.31
CA ARG A 305 -3.72 2.32 24.30
C ARG A 305 -3.04 2.43 25.67
N GLU A 306 -1.71 2.34 25.70
CA GLU A 306 -0.93 2.44 26.94
C GLU A 306 -0.91 3.86 27.53
N GLY A 307 -1.02 4.88 26.67
CA GLY A 307 -1.17 6.27 27.11
C GLY A 307 -2.51 6.54 27.79
N ILE A 308 -3.61 5.95 27.30
CA ILE A 308 -4.94 6.10 27.92
C ILE A 308 -5.06 5.31 29.22
N SER A 309 -4.57 4.07 29.25
CA SER A 309 -4.59 3.26 30.48
C SER A 309 -3.67 3.80 31.57
N GLY A 310 -2.67 4.60 31.18
CA GLY A 310 -1.62 5.04 32.09
C GLY A 310 -0.58 3.95 32.33
N ASP A 311 -0.49 2.91 31.49
CA ASP A 311 0.51 1.84 31.62
C ASP A 311 1.91 2.28 31.16
N TYR A 312 1.99 3.28 30.27
CA TYR A 312 3.26 3.82 29.76
C TYR A 312 3.44 5.32 30.07
N TRP A 313 4.67 5.70 30.42
CA TRP A 313 5.06 7.11 30.58
C TRP A 313 5.51 7.70 29.25
N LEU A 314 4.60 8.40 28.58
CA LEU A 314 4.87 9.30 27.46
C LEU A 314 5.84 10.41 27.87
N TYR A 315 7.07 10.33 27.38
CA TYR A 315 8.05 11.40 27.39
C TYR A 315 7.63 12.53 26.44
N HIS A 316 8.30 13.68 26.52
CA HIS A 316 7.90 14.89 25.79
C HIS A 316 7.71 14.68 24.29
N ASN A 317 8.68 14.05 23.61
CA ASN A 317 8.60 13.82 22.16
C ASN A 317 7.41 12.91 21.79
N GLU A 318 7.16 11.89 22.60
CA GLU A 318 6.07 10.93 22.38
C GLU A 318 4.70 11.61 22.58
N MET A 319 4.57 12.41 23.65
CA MET A 319 3.37 13.20 23.92
C MET A 319 3.16 14.26 22.83
N PHE A 320 4.23 14.92 22.34
CA PHE A 320 4.15 15.88 21.24
C PHE A 320 3.63 15.21 19.96
N GLY A 321 4.23 14.10 19.53
CA GLY A 321 3.80 13.32 18.36
C GLY A 321 2.36 12.83 18.50
N LEU A 322 1.97 12.35 19.68
CA LEU A 322 0.60 11.95 19.98
C LEU A 322 -0.39 13.13 19.90
N MET A 323 -0.05 14.28 20.49
CA MET A 323 -0.92 15.47 20.48
C MET A 323 -1.09 16.04 19.07
N THR A 324 -0.03 16.10 18.26
CA THR A 324 -0.13 16.59 16.86
C THR A 324 -1.11 15.74 16.04
N ASN A 325 -1.18 14.43 16.29
CA ASN A 325 -2.16 13.56 15.66
C ASN A 325 -3.58 13.75 16.22
N LEU A 326 -3.77 13.64 17.54
CA LEU A 326 -5.09 13.70 18.16
C LEU A 326 -5.76 15.08 18.01
N LEU A 327 -5.01 16.17 18.03
CA LEU A 327 -5.58 17.52 17.90
C LEU A 327 -6.07 17.83 16.47
N ASN A 328 -5.65 17.03 15.48
CA ASN A 328 -6.17 17.05 14.12
C ASN A 328 -7.43 16.18 13.94
N VAL A 329 -7.97 15.62 15.03
CA VAL A 329 -9.15 14.76 15.03
C VAL A 329 -10.25 15.38 15.90
N GLU A 330 -11.50 15.33 15.42
CA GLU A 330 -12.67 15.74 16.21
C GLU A 330 -12.82 14.87 17.47
N GLY A 331 -12.98 15.51 18.65
CA GLY A 331 -12.98 14.83 19.94
C GLY A 331 -11.58 14.45 20.48
N GLY A 332 -10.52 14.58 19.69
CA GLY A 332 -9.17 14.17 20.10
C GLY A 332 -8.58 15.00 21.25
N LYS A 333 -9.00 16.27 21.41
CA LYS A 333 -8.66 17.08 22.59
C LYS A 333 -9.09 16.39 23.89
N SER A 334 -10.29 15.83 23.93
CA SER A 334 -10.80 15.13 25.10
C SER A 334 -9.97 13.89 25.42
N LYS A 335 -9.50 13.18 24.39
CA LYS A 335 -8.59 12.04 24.54
C LYS A 335 -7.21 12.42 25.06
N VAL A 336 -6.67 13.58 24.65
CA VAL A 336 -5.42 14.09 25.25
C VAL A 336 -5.63 14.41 26.74
N VAL A 337 -6.76 15.01 27.11
CA VAL A 337 -7.07 15.30 28.53
C VAL A 337 -7.21 14.01 29.34
N GLU A 338 -7.85 12.99 28.78
CA GLU A 338 -7.96 11.65 29.38
C GLU A 338 -6.57 11.05 29.67
N ILE A 339 -5.65 11.12 28.70
CA ILE A 339 -4.25 10.68 28.85
C ILE A 339 -3.53 11.46 29.96
N ILE A 340 -3.67 12.79 29.99
CA ILE A 340 -3.04 13.62 31.05
C ILE A 340 -3.59 13.25 32.44
N ASN A 341 -4.86 12.84 32.53
CA ASN A 341 -5.49 12.45 33.79
C ASN A 341 -5.21 10.99 34.18
N SER A 342 -4.59 10.18 33.30
CA SER A 342 -4.31 8.75 33.57
C SER A 342 -3.24 8.53 34.65
N ARG A 343 -2.38 9.53 34.91
CA ARG A 343 -1.28 9.47 35.89
C ARG A 343 -1.18 10.75 36.73
N LYS A 344 -0.86 10.62 38.01
CA LYS A 344 -0.71 11.77 38.91
C LYS A 344 0.47 12.66 38.51
N GLU A 345 1.55 12.05 38.05
CA GLU A 345 2.79 12.69 37.63
C GLU A 345 2.59 13.58 36.38
N TYR A 346 1.59 13.30 35.55
CA TYR A 346 1.21 14.20 34.46
C TYR A 346 0.51 15.46 34.95
N LEU A 347 -0.26 15.36 36.04
CA LEU A 347 -0.96 16.50 36.62
C LEU A 347 0.02 17.54 37.16
N GLU A 348 1.17 17.11 37.66
CA GLU A 348 2.28 18.00 38.07
C GLU A 348 2.79 18.85 36.90
N LYS A 349 2.66 18.36 35.66
CA LYS A 349 3.09 19.04 34.42
C LYS A 349 1.91 19.54 33.58
N ARG A 350 0.71 19.66 34.16
CA ARG A 350 -0.53 20.02 33.44
C ARG A 350 -0.41 21.34 32.68
N GLU A 351 0.23 22.34 33.27
CA GLU A 351 0.44 23.64 32.63
C GLU A 351 1.33 23.52 31.39
N GLU A 352 2.43 22.75 31.48
CA GLU A 352 3.34 22.50 30.37
C GLU A 352 2.63 21.76 29.22
N TRP A 353 1.83 20.74 29.53
CA TRP A 353 1.06 20.00 28.52
C TRP A 353 -0.03 20.87 27.87
N SER A 354 -0.68 21.74 28.66
CA SER A 354 -1.67 22.69 28.16
C SER A 354 -1.03 23.73 27.23
N LEU A 355 0.19 24.17 27.55
CA LEU A 355 0.97 25.07 26.72
C LEU A 355 1.29 24.44 25.37
N MET A 356 1.84 23.22 25.40
CA MET A 356 2.18 22.46 24.20
C MET A 356 0.94 22.22 23.32
N MET A 357 -0.18 21.81 23.91
CA MET A 357 -1.47 21.66 23.20
C MET A 357 -1.89 22.96 22.51
N ASN A 358 -1.78 24.10 23.19
CA ASN A 358 -2.14 25.41 22.64
C ASN A 358 -1.20 25.85 21.51
N GLN A 359 0.09 25.57 21.64
CA GLN A 359 1.10 25.84 20.62
C GLN A 359 0.82 25.02 19.36
N ILE A 360 0.63 23.70 19.50
CA ILE A 360 0.30 22.78 18.40
C ILE A 360 -0.90 23.29 17.59
N ARG A 361 -1.99 23.67 18.28
CA ARG A 361 -3.21 24.16 17.63
C ARG A 361 -3.03 25.51 16.95
N LYS A 362 -2.36 26.46 17.60
CA LYS A 362 -2.19 27.82 17.05
C LYS A 362 -1.24 27.81 15.86
N MET A 363 -0.15 27.07 15.95
CA MET A 363 0.82 26.91 14.87
C MET A 363 0.38 25.88 13.80
N ASN A 364 -0.84 25.34 13.91
CA ASN A 364 -1.46 24.49 12.90
C ASN A 364 -0.56 23.33 12.44
N TYR A 365 0.03 22.62 13.42
CA TYR A 365 0.92 21.48 13.16
C TYR A 365 0.18 20.34 12.44
N ALA A 366 0.85 19.76 11.45
CA ALA A 366 0.36 18.56 10.78
C ALA A 366 0.48 17.32 11.67
N PRO A 367 -0.30 16.25 11.40
CA PRO A 367 -0.15 14.97 12.08
C PRO A 367 1.24 14.37 11.83
N THR A 368 2.03 14.21 12.90
CA THR A 368 3.40 13.66 12.81
C THR A 368 3.37 12.16 12.47
N ARG A 369 4.26 11.67 11.60
CA ARG A 369 4.42 10.22 11.34
C ARG A 369 4.81 9.43 12.59
N CYS A 370 4.29 8.20 12.71
CA CYS A 370 4.53 7.35 13.87
C CYS A 370 6.01 6.96 14.05
N ASN A 371 6.74 6.74 12.96
CA ASN A 371 8.14 6.32 12.98
C ASN A 371 9.10 7.35 13.63
N THR A 372 8.69 8.62 13.78
CA THR A 372 9.56 9.68 14.32
C THR A 372 9.48 9.85 15.83
N TYR A 373 8.45 9.32 16.49
CA TYR A 373 8.24 9.49 17.94
C TYR A 373 7.76 8.25 18.67
N CYS A 374 7.26 7.22 17.98
CA CYS A 374 6.70 6.05 18.64
C CYS A 374 7.82 5.15 19.21
N PRO A 375 7.80 4.83 20.52
CA PRO A 375 8.78 3.92 21.13
C PRO A 375 8.56 2.47 20.73
N PHE A 376 7.34 2.10 20.30
CA PHE A 376 6.97 0.76 19.88
C PHE A 376 7.17 0.51 18.37
N ALA A 377 7.94 1.38 17.69
CA ALA A 377 8.07 1.34 16.24
C ALA A 377 8.59 0.00 15.70
N ASP A 378 9.50 -0.64 16.43
CA ASP A 378 10.15 -1.88 16.00
C ASP A 378 9.23 -3.11 16.16
N GLU A 379 8.14 -2.98 16.93
CA GLU A 379 7.13 -4.03 17.19
C GLU A 379 5.78 -3.71 16.54
N CYS A 380 5.62 -2.52 15.97
CA CYS A 380 4.36 -2.00 15.47
C CYS A 380 4.38 -1.87 13.95
N ILE A 381 3.38 -2.46 13.31
CA ILE A 381 3.13 -2.27 11.88
C ILE A 381 2.42 -0.93 11.71
N HIS A 382 3.23 0.13 11.61
CA HIS A 382 2.80 1.51 11.50
C HIS A 382 2.10 1.78 10.16
N ALA A 383 0.91 2.36 10.20
CA ALA A 383 0.45 3.26 9.13
C ALA A 383 1.33 4.54 9.12
N LYS A 384 1.09 5.46 8.18
CA LYS A 384 1.84 6.72 8.12
C LYS A 384 1.88 7.44 9.47
N ASN A 385 0.72 7.58 10.11
CA ASN A 385 0.56 8.25 11.40
C ASN A 385 -0.61 7.64 12.21
N MET A 386 -0.87 8.15 13.43
CA MET A 386 -1.92 7.60 14.30
C MET A 386 -3.31 7.76 13.71
N ILE A 387 -3.55 8.80 12.93
CA ILE A 387 -4.85 9.01 12.28
C ILE A 387 -5.11 7.85 11.32
N GLU A 388 -4.16 7.53 10.45
CA GLU A 388 -4.30 6.41 9.50
C GLU A 388 -4.36 5.05 10.20
N GLN A 389 -3.67 4.90 11.33
CA GLN A 389 -3.74 3.69 12.17
C GLN A 389 -5.18 3.41 12.64
N GLY A 390 -5.89 4.45 13.08
CA GLY A 390 -7.28 4.35 13.54
C GLY A 390 -8.30 4.34 12.40
N LYS A 391 -8.09 5.16 11.37
CA LYS A 391 -9.01 5.40 10.25
C LYS A 391 -8.28 5.28 8.92
N LEU A 392 -8.48 4.15 8.25
CA LEU A 392 -7.98 3.93 6.91
C LEU A 392 -8.53 5.00 5.93
N PRO A 393 -7.67 5.76 5.22
CA PRO A 393 -8.13 6.64 4.15
C PRO A 393 -8.73 5.86 2.96
N ARG A 394 -9.81 6.38 2.36
CA ARG A 394 -10.39 5.77 1.16
C ARG A 394 -9.37 5.80 0.01
N GLY A 395 -9.24 4.68 -0.69
CA GLY A 395 -8.29 4.55 -1.81
C GLY A 395 -6.85 4.31 -1.40
N SER A 396 -6.57 4.14 -0.10
CA SER A 396 -5.26 3.75 0.43
C SER A 396 -5.25 2.28 0.87
N VAL A 397 -4.05 1.73 1.01
CA VAL A 397 -3.80 0.38 1.50
C VAL A 397 -2.91 0.46 2.73
N GLN A 398 -3.30 -0.27 3.79
CA GLN A 398 -2.47 -0.50 4.96
C GLN A 398 -1.99 -1.95 4.92
N VAL A 399 -0.68 -2.16 4.90
CA VAL A 399 -0.07 -3.48 5.08
C VAL A 399 -0.15 -3.82 6.57
N ILE A 400 -0.80 -4.94 6.92
CA ILE A 400 -0.93 -5.47 8.28
C ILE A 400 0.04 -6.63 8.51
N GLU A 401 0.44 -7.34 7.46
CA GLU A 401 1.39 -8.44 7.54
C GLU A 401 2.35 -8.34 6.36
N GLU A 402 3.65 -8.38 6.64
CA GLU A 402 4.64 -8.33 5.57
C GLU A 402 4.66 -9.65 4.80
N PRO A 403 4.52 -9.63 3.46
CA PRO A 403 4.55 -10.84 2.67
C PRO A 403 5.93 -11.50 2.71
N GLN A 404 5.96 -12.81 2.93
CA GLN A 404 7.19 -13.59 2.87
C GLN A 404 7.43 -14.07 1.44
N PHE A 405 8.53 -13.58 0.85
CA PHE A 405 8.93 -13.94 -0.50
C PHE A 405 10.04 -14.98 -0.51
N GLN A 406 9.91 -15.93 -1.42
CA GLN A 406 10.93 -16.94 -1.75
C GLN A 406 11.59 -16.62 -3.09
N ASP A 407 12.72 -17.27 -3.36
CA ASP A 407 13.39 -17.21 -4.65
C ASP A 407 12.61 -18.00 -5.73
N VAL A 408 12.59 -17.48 -6.95
CA VAL A 408 11.80 -18.06 -8.06
C VAL A 408 12.25 -19.48 -8.42
N ASP A 409 13.55 -19.77 -8.39
CA ASP A 409 14.07 -21.09 -8.76
C ASP A 409 13.97 -22.08 -7.61
N GLU A 410 13.91 -21.62 -6.36
CA GLU A 410 13.54 -22.46 -5.21
C GLU A 410 12.08 -22.93 -5.33
N VAL A 411 11.15 -22.01 -5.61
CA VAL A 411 9.73 -22.35 -5.75
C VAL A 411 9.48 -23.23 -6.98
N TYR A 412 10.19 -23.01 -8.08
CA TYR A 412 10.11 -23.89 -9.25
C TYR A 412 10.58 -25.32 -8.96
N ARG A 413 11.69 -25.50 -8.22
CA ARG A 413 12.13 -26.84 -7.78
C ARG A 413 11.12 -27.51 -6.85
N LYS A 414 10.46 -26.76 -5.97
CA LYS A 414 9.35 -27.31 -5.14
C LYS A 414 8.19 -27.78 -6.00
N LEU A 415 7.82 -27.01 -7.03
CA LEU A 415 6.80 -27.40 -8.00
C LEU A 415 7.16 -28.71 -8.71
N GLU A 416 8.38 -28.82 -9.23
CA GLU A 416 8.84 -30.04 -9.91
C GLU A 416 8.83 -31.26 -9.00
N ASN A 417 9.33 -31.12 -7.77
CA ASN A 417 9.34 -32.19 -6.79
C ASN A 417 7.92 -32.67 -6.45
N VAL A 418 7.02 -31.75 -6.09
CA VAL A 418 5.64 -32.07 -5.74
C VAL A 418 4.90 -32.72 -6.91
N LEU A 419 5.02 -32.15 -8.11
CA LEU A 419 4.37 -32.70 -9.30
C LEU A 419 4.90 -34.10 -9.63
N GLY A 420 6.23 -34.29 -9.55
CA GLY A 420 6.87 -35.59 -9.76
C GLY A 420 6.45 -36.65 -8.75
N ASP A 421 6.35 -36.29 -7.47
CA ASP A 421 5.90 -37.21 -6.41
C ASP A 421 4.43 -37.61 -6.60
N LEU A 422 3.58 -36.66 -6.98
CA LEU A 422 2.18 -36.95 -7.28
C LEU A 422 2.03 -37.85 -8.51
N LEU A 423 2.81 -37.63 -9.57
CA LEU A 423 2.77 -38.48 -10.76
C LEU A 423 3.24 -39.91 -10.49
N LYS A 424 4.20 -40.10 -9.58
CA LYS A 424 4.67 -41.43 -9.15
C LYS A 424 3.69 -42.15 -8.21
N SER A 425 2.89 -41.40 -7.46
CA SER A 425 1.92 -41.96 -6.52
C SER A 425 0.75 -42.63 -7.23
N THR A 426 0.38 -43.83 -6.76
CA THR A 426 -0.79 -44.59 -7.24
C THR A 426 -2.10 -44.16 -6.57
N GLU A 427 -2.06 -43.22 -5.64
CA GLU A 427 -3.26 -42.74 -4.94
C GLU A 427 -4.14 -41.92 -5.87
N ASN A 428 -5.44 -42.23 -5.83
CA ASN A 428 -6.49 -41.47 -6.49
C ASN A 428 -6.98 -40.36 -5.55
N GLY A 429 -7.31 -39.22 -6.13
CA GLY A 429 -7.77 -38.05 -5.38
C GLY A 429 -7.72 -36.78 -6.23
N VAL A 430 -8.09 -35.66 -5.61
CA VAL A 430 -7.93 -34.32 -6.18
C VAL A 430 -6.81 -33.61 -5.45
N TYR A 431 -5.76 -33.28 -6.18
CA TYR A 431 -4.58 -32.58 -5.69
C TYR A 431 -4.54 -31.19 -6.32
N VAL A 432 -4.47 -30.15 -5.49
CA VAL A 432 -4.39 -28.76 -5.94
C VAL A 432 -3.02 -28.21 -5.57
N ILE A 433 -2.26 -27.80 -6.59
CA ILE A 433 -0.99 -27.11 -6.43
C ILE A 433 -1.20 -25.66 -6.82
N LYS A 434 -1.18 -24.77 -5.82
CA LYS A 434 -1.23 -23.34 -6.03
C LYS A 434 0.19 -22.80 -6.20
N ALA A 435 0.48 -22.26 -7.39
CA ALA A 435 1.80 -21.80 -7.78
C ALA A 435 1.74 -20.43 -8.48
N PRO A 436 2.58 -19.45 -8.13
CA PRO A 436 2.52 -18.08 -8.69
C PRO A 436 2.55 -18.01 -10.22
N THR A 437 1.97 -16.95 -10.79
CA THR A 437 2.01 -16.71 -12.23
C THR A 437 3.45 -16.56 -12.73
N GLY A 438 3.72 -17.03 -13.95
CA GLY A 438 5.05 -16.94 -14.56
C GLY A 438 6.14 -17.85 -13.96
N ILE A 439 5.83 -18.70 -12.97
CA ILE A 439 6.80 -19.62 -12.37
C ILE A 439 7.28 -20.71 -13.34
N GLY A 440 6.45 -21.09 -14.31
CA GLY A 440 6.73 -22.17 -15.27
C GLY A 440 5.83 -23.41 -15.12
N LYS A 441 4.58 -23.27 -14.67
CA LYS A 441 3.62 -24.39 -14.49
C LYS A 441 3.53 -25.29 -15.73
N THR A 442 3.19 -24.70 -16.88
CA THR A 442 3.09 -25.41 -18.15
C THR A 442 4.42 -26.06 -18.56
N GLU A 443 5.57 -25.44 -18.24
CA GLU A 443 6.88 -26.02 -18.55
C GLU A 443 7.15 -27.27 -17.71
N ALA A 444 6.79 -27.26 -16.42
CA ALA A 444 6.89 -28.43 -15.56
C ALA A 444 6.02 -29.58 -16.10
N ILE A 445 4.78 -29.31 -16.53
CA ILE A 445 3.92 -30.32 -17.15
C ILE A 445 4.57 -30.93 -18.40
N VAL A 446 5.10 -30.08 -19.30
CA VAL A 446 5.76 -30.52 -20.54
C VAL A 446 7.00 -31.36 -20.25
N ASN A 447 7.77 -31.03 -19.21
CA ASN A 447 8.95 -31.82 -18.83
C ASN A 447 8.57 -33.24 -18.36
N PHE A 448 7.51 -33.38 -17.55
CA PHE A 448 7.04 -34.69 -17.11
C PHE A 448 6.32 -35.50 -18.19
N ALA A 449 5.72 -34.83 -19.19
CA ALA A 449 5.07 -35.47 -20.33
C ALA A 449 6.04 -36.28 -21.22
N ALA A 450 7.36 -36.07 -21.08
CA ALA A 450 8.36 -36.86 -21.79
C ALA A 450 8.43 -38.32 -21.31
N GLU A 451 8.08 -38.58 -20.06
CA GLU A 451 8.27 -39.89 -19.40
C GLU A 451 6.97 -40.52 -18.88
N ASN A 452 5.84 -39.80 -18.98
CA ASN A 452 4.56 -40.20 -18.39
C ASN A 452 3.40 -40.00 -19.36
N HIS A 453 2.38 -40.84 -19.24
CA HIS A 453 1.15 -40.77 -20.03
C HIS A 453 -0.01 -40.28 -19.17
N PHE A 454 -0.53 -39.09 -19.47
CA PHE A 454 -1.66 -38.48 -18.79
C PHE A 454 -2.39 -37.53 -19.73
N SER A 455 -3.55 -37.04 -19.30
CA SER A 455 -4.28 -36.00 -20.02
C SER A 455 -3.95 -34.62 -19.46
N ILE A 456 -3.76 -33.64 -20.34
CA ILE A 456 -3.57 -32.24 -19.98
C ILE A 456 -4.77 -31.45 -20.48
N ALA A 457 -5.51 -30.84 -19.56
CA ALA A 457 -6.66 -30.01 -19.84
C ALA A 457 -6.25 -28.53 -19.74
N PHE A 458 -6.54 -27.76 -20.80
CA PHE A 458 -6.24 -26.33 -20.88
C PHE A 458 -7.54 -25.49 -20.93
N PRO A 459 -7.51 -24.22 -20.49
CA PRO A 459 -8.69 -23.35 -20.57
C PRO A 459 -9.16 -23.09 -22.01
N THR A 460 -8.25 -22.95 -22.98
CA THR A 460 -8.57 -22.56 -24.35
C THR A 460 -7.93 -23.48 -25.40
N HIS A 461 -8.54 -23.53 -26.59
CA HIS A 461 -7.97 -24.23 -27.74
C HIS A 461 -6.61 -23.63 -28.15
N ARG A 462 -6.47 -22.30 -28.08
CA ARG A 462 -5.21 -21.60 -28.38
C ARG A 462 -4.03 -22.07 -27.53
N LEU A 463 -4.21 -22.19 -26.20
CA LEU A 463 -3.14 -22.67 -25.32
C LEU A 463 -2.80 -24.14 -25.57
N LYS A 464 -3.82 -24.97 -25.83
CA LYS A 464 -3.64 -26.38 -26.19
C LYS A 464 -2.78 -26.52 -27.46
N GLU A 465 -3.03 -25.69 -28.48
CA GLU A 465 -2.22 -25.66 -29.71
C GLU A 465 -0.79 -25.17 -29.46
N GLU A 466 -0.60 -24.14 -28.65
CA GLU A 466 0.73 -23.65 -28.27
C GLU A 466 1.56 -24.74 -27.57
N VAL A 467 0.96 -25.46 -26.62
CA VAL A 467 1.65 -26.55 -25.92
C VAL A 467 1.90 -27.75 -26.84
N SER A 468 0.98 -28.04 -27.77
CA SER A 468 1.21 -29.05 -28.82
C SER A 468 2.45 -28.74 -29.64
N GLN A 469 2.64 -27.49 -30.07
CA GLN A 469 3.84 -27.05 -30.79
C GLN A 469 5.12 -27.22 -29.96
N ARG A 470 5.08 -26.90 -28.66
CA ARG A 470 6.21 -27.12 -27.74
C ARG A 470 6.56 -28.60 -27.60
N LEU A 471 5.57 -29.47 -27.42
CA LEU A 471 5.77 -30.92 -27.35
C LEU A 471 6.37 -31.47 -28.65
N ASN A 472 5.88 -31.00 -29.81
CA ASN A 472 6.45 -31.35 -31.12
C ASN A 472 7.92 -30.92 -31.24
N SER A 473 8.28 -29.72 -30.76
CA SER A 473 9.67 -29.24 -30.77
C SER A 473 10.61 -30.12 -29.93
N LYS A 474 10.09 -30.70 -28.84
CA LYS A 474 10.79 -31.67 -27.99
C LYS A 474 10.67 -33.12 -28.48
N LYS A 475 10.02 -33.36 -29.63
CA LYS A 475 9.76 -34.69 -30.21
C LYS A 475 8.94 -35.62 -29.29
N ILE A 476 8.05 -35.07 -28.48
CA ILE A 476 7.17 -35.83 -27.60
C ILE A 476 5.88 -36.17 -28.35
N LYS A 477 5.61 -37.47 -28.54
CA LYS A 477 4.38 -37.95 -29.19
C LYS A 477 3.17 -37.64 -28.32
N HIS A 478 2.13 -37.07 -28.92
CA HIS A 478 0.89 -36.76 -28.22
C HIS A 478 -0.29 -36.71 -29.19
N ILE A 479 -1.49 -36.85 -28.65
CA ILE A 479 -2.76 -36.65 -29.35
C ILE A 479 -3.41 -35.39 -28.80
N LYS A 480 -4.12 -34.66 -29.65
CA LYS A 480 -4.90 -33.49 -29.24
C LYS A 480 -6.35 -33.66 -29.67
N VAL A 481 -7.26 -33.14 -28.85
CA VAL A 481 -8.66 -32.98 -29.24
C VAL A 481 -8.74 -31.96 -30.37
N PRO A 482 -9.37 -32.26 -31.51
CA PRO A 482 -9.52 -31.30 -32.60
C PRO A 482 -10.47 -30.14 -32.24
N GLU A 483 -10.29 -29.01 -32.91
CA GLU A 483 -11.24 -27.90 -32.88
C GLU A 483 -12.27 -28.07 -33.98
N LEU A 484 -13.50 -27.61 -33.75
CA LEU A 484 -14.52 -27.65 -34.79
C LEU A 484 -14.06 -26.76 -35.95
N PRO A 485 -14.01 -27.27 -37.20
CA PRO A 485 -13.61 -26.48 -38.35
C PRO A 485 -14.58 -25.31 -38.59
N LEU A 486 -14.08 -24.24 -39.20
CA LEU A 486 -14.92 -23.13 -39.66
C LEU A 486 -15.80 -23.63 -40.81
N LEU A 487 -17.11 -23.53 -40.66
CA LEU A 487 -18.08 -23.96 -41.66
C LEU A 487 -18.73 -22.76 -42.35
N GLU A 488 -19.03 -22.90 -43.64
CA GLU A 488 -19.80 -21.92 -44.39
C GLU A 488 -21.30 -21.97 -44.06
N GLU A 489 -22.01 -20.87 -44.32
CA GLU A 489 -23.47 -20.87 -44.27
C GLU A 489 -24.04 -21.83 -45.33
N PRO A 490 -25.10 -22.60 -45.02
CA PRO A 490 -25.98 -22.50 -43.85
C PRO A 490 -25.58 -23.39 -42.66
N PHE A 491 -24.48 -24.14 -42.73
CA PHE A 491 -24.10 -25.10 -41.68
C PHE A 491 -23.73 -24.41 -40.37
N SER A 492 -22.96 -23.32 -40.45
CA SER A 492 -22.57 -22.50 -39.30
C SER A 492 -23.78 -21.92 -38.56
N GLU A 493 -24.73 -21.31 -39.26
CA GLU A 493 -25.96 -20.76 -38.68
C GLU A 493 -26.75 -21.82 -37.90
N LYS A 494 -26.90 -23.03 -38.47
CA LYS A 494 -27.64 -24.11 -37.80
C LYS A 494 -26.92 -24.58 -36.54
N ILE A 495 -25.59 -24.71 -36.58
CA ILE A 495 -24.79 -25.08 -35.39
C ILE A 495 -24.87 -24.00 -34.31
N GLU A 496 -24.72 -22.74 -34.67
CA GLU A 496 -24.82 -21.61 -33.74
C GLU A 496 -26.21 -21.57 -33.07
N HIS A 497 -27.27 -21.73 -33.86
CA HIS A 497 -28.63 -21.84 -33.34
C HIS A 497 -28.79 -23.01 -32.36
N LEU A 498 -28.28 -24.19 -32.70
CA LEU A 498 -28.32 -25.37 -31.81
C LEU A 498 -27.56 -25.13 -30.50
N TYR A 499 -26.41 -24.45 -30.53
CA TYR A 499 -25.70 -24.06 -29.30
C TYR A 499 -26.49 -23.03 -28.48
N ASN A 500 -27.08 -22.02 -29.13
CA ASN A 500 -27.85 -20.97 -28.47
C ASN A 500 -29.08 -21.51 -27.72
N ILE A 501 -29.73 -22.56 -28.25
CA ILE A 501 -30.87 -23.21 -27.60
C ILE A 501 -30.46 -24.31 -26.59
N GLY A 502 -29.17 -24.64 -26.50
CA GLY A 502 -28.63 -25.65 -25.58
C GLY A 502 -28.65 -27.10 -26.11
N ALA A 503 -28.84 -27.31 -27.41
CA ALA A 503 -28.98 -28.62 -28.05
C ALA A 503 -27.63 -29.28 -28.40
N TYR A 504 -26.69 -29.34 -27.44
CA TYR A 504 -25.32 -29.87 -27.65
C TYR A 504 -25.28 -31.31 -28.19
N THR A 505 -26.21 -32.16 -27.76
CA THR A 505 -26.37 -33.55 -28.25
C THR A 505 -26.75 -33.62 -29.72
N THR A 506 -27.62 -32.69 -30.14
CA THR A 506 -28.11 -32.59 -31.52
C THR A 506 -27.05 -32.03 -32.46
N VAL A 507 -26.16 -31.16 -31.99
CA VAL A 507 -24.98 -30.71 -32.76
C VAL A 507 -24.16 -31.92 -33.24
N ASN A 508 -23.86 -32.88 -32.37
CA ASN A 508 -23.11 -34.08 -32.78
C ASN A 508 -23.85 -34.93 -33.82
N LYS A 509 -25.19 -35.03 -33.74
CA LYS A 509 -25.99 -35.74 -34.75
C LYS A 509 -25.92 -35.01 -36.09
N TYR A 510 -26.04 -33.69 -36.06
CA TYR A 510 -25.96 -32.84 -37.25
C TYR A 510 -24.58 -32.91 -37.91
N LEU A 511 -23.49 -32.82 -37.13
CA LEU A 511 -22.12 -32.99 -37.62
C LEU A 511 -21.93 -34.34 -38.32
N ARG A 512 -22.47 -35.43 -37.76
CA ARG A 512 -22.41 -36.75 -38.41
C ARG A 512 -23.22 -36.81 -39.70
N GLN A 513 -24.35 -36.11 -39.80
CA GLN A 513 -25.13 -36.03 -41.04
C GLN A 513 -24.37 -35.31 -42.15
N ILE A 514 -23.77 -34.15 -41.84
CA ILE A 514 -23.05 -33.33 -42.83
C ILE A 514 -21.65 -33.85 -43.15
N SER A 515 -21.13 -34.82 -42.38
CA SER A 515 -19.80 -35.41 -42.62
C SER A 515 -19.64 -36.05 -43.99
N ASN A 516 -20.74 -36.50 -44.60
CA ASN A 516 -20.73 -37.03 -45.97
C ASN A 516 -20.59 -35.93 -47.04
N GLU A 517 -20.88 -34.68 -46.69
CA GLU A 517 -20.94 -33.53 -47.60
C GLU A 517 -19.79 -32.53 -47.35
N ASN A 518 -19.14 -32.59 -46.18
CA ASN A 518 -18.04 -31.70 -45.80
C ASN A 518 -16.83 -32.51 -45.29
N GLU A 519 -15.74 -32.46 -46.05
CA GLU A 519 -14.51 -33.21 -45.78
C GLU A 519 -13.87 -32.81 -44.44
N ASP A 520 -13.84 -31.52 -44.10
CA ASP A 520 -13.28 -31.03 -42.83
C ASP A 520 -14.04 -31.59 -41.61
N VAL A 521 -15.38 -31.69 -41.71
CA VAL A 521 -16.20 -32.30 -40.66
C VAL A 521 -15.95 -33.81 -40.57
N SER A 522 -15.74 -34.49 -41.70
CA SER A 522 -15.37 -35.91 -41.72
C SER A 522 -14.04 -36.12 -40.99
N ILE A 523 -13.00 -35.35 -41.34
CA ILE A 523 -11.68 -35.39 -40.69
C ILE A 523 -11.80 -35.12 -39.19
N PHE A 524 -12.54 -34.09 -38.80
CA PHE A 524 -12.80 -33.76 -37.40
C PHE A 524 -13.41 -34.93 -36.62
N LEU A 525 -14.42 -35.61 -37.19
CA LEU A 525 -15.07 -36.76 -36.54
C LEU A 525 -14.16 -37.99 -36.48
N GLU A 526 -13.37 -38.25 -37.52
CA GLU A 526 -12.37 -39.32 -37.52
C GLU A 526 -11.32 -39.11 -36.43
N GLU A 527 -10.81 -37.87 -36.28
CA GLU A 527 -9.89 -37.52 -35.20
C GLU A 527 -10.54 -37.69 -33.83
N LEU A 528 -11.81 -37.33 -33.67
CA LEU A 528 -12.56 -37.57 -32.43
C LEU A 528 -12.76 -39.05 -32.10
N ASP A 529 -13.07 -39.88 -33.09
CA ASP A 529 -13.28 -41.31 -32.87
C ASP A 529 -11.94 -42.05 -32.61
N LYS A 530 -10.80 -41.55 -33.13
CA LYS A 530 -9.44 -41.99 -32.75
C LYS A 530 -9.16 -41.77 -31.24
N LEU A 531 -9.63 -40.66 -30.65
CA LEU A 531 -9.43 -40.39 -29.22
C LEU A 531 -10.02 -41.48 -28.32
N LYS A 532 -11.22 -41.97 -28.66
CA LYS A 532 -11.93 -43.00 -27.86
C LYS A 532 -11.21 -44.34 -27.83
N THR A 533 -10.37 -44.60 -28.83
CA THR A 533 -9.63 -45.87 -28.97
C THR A 533 -8.19 -45.75 -28.47
N SER A 534 -7.64 -44.54 -28.40
CA SER A 534 -6.31 -44.28 -27.84
C SER A 534 -6.28 -44.56 -26.32
N LYS A 535 -5.32 -45.37 -25.89
CA LYS A 535 -5.08 -45.74 -24.48
C LYS A 535 -3.63 -45.48 -24.12
N ASN A 536 -3.39 -44.95 -22.93
CA ASN A 536 -2.05 -44.66 -22.40
C ASN A 536 -1.21 -43.79 -23.35
N GLU A 537 -1.82 -42.77 -23.97
CA GLU A 537 -1.10 -41.76 -24.74
C GLU A 537 -1.25 -40.39 -24.05
N LEU A 538 -0.29 -39.49 -24.30
CA LEU A 538 -0.43 -38.10 -23.85
C LEU A 538 -1.58 -37.43 -24.62
N LEU A 539 -2.60 -36.97 -23.91
CA LEU A 539 -3.80 -36.36 -24.50
C LEU A 539 -3.90 -34.89 -24.12
N LEU A 540 -3.99 -34.00 -25.11
CA LEU A 540 -4.26 -32.58 -24.90
C LEU A 540 -5.75 -32.30 -25.15
N THR A 541 -6.43 -31.73 -24.15
CA THR A 541 -7.87 -31.43 -24.19
C THR A 541 -8.16 -30.04 -23.62
N THR A 542 -9.42 -29.63 -23.61
CA THR A 542 -9.86 -28.41 -22.93
C THR A 542 -10.51 -28.71 -21.58
N HIS A 543 -10.55 -27.73 -20.68
CA HIS A 543 -11.26 -27.83 -19.39
C HIS A 543 -12.71 -28.29 -19.61
N GLN A 544 -13.41 -27.61 -20.53
CA GLN A 544 -14.79 -27.91 -20.83
C GLN A 544 -14.94 -29.33 -21.39
N ARG A 545 -14.12 -29.77 -22.35
CA ARG A 545 -14.27 -31.14 -22.85
C ARG A 545 -13.93 -32.19 -21.80
N SER A 546 -12.88 -31.98 -21.00
CA SER A 546 -12.48 -32.89 -19.92
C SER A 546 -13.56 -33.04 -18.84
N ILE A 547 -14.38 -32.02 -18.61
CA ILE A 547 -15.45 -32.03 -17.60
C ILE A 547 -16.75 -32.62 -18.18
N PHE A 548 -17.04 -32.37 -19.46
CA PHE A 548 -18.34 -32.68 -20.07
C PHE A 548 -18.39 -34.01 -20.84
N THR A 549 -17.23 -34.63 -21.11
CA THR A 549 -17.14 -35.89 -21.87
C THR A 549 -16.39 -36.95 -21.09
N ASN A 550 -16.70 -38.22 -21.35
CA ASN A 550 -16.00 -39.39 -20.80
C ASN A 550 -15.10 -40.06 -21.84
N ASP A 551 -14.66 -39.29 -22.86
CA ASP A 551 -13.89 -39.82 -23.99
C ASP A 551 -12.42 -40.10 -23.64
N ASP A 552 -11.94 -39.56 -22.51
CA ASP A 552 -10.56 -39.70 -22.07
C ASP A 552 -10.36 -41.00 -21.26
N SER A 553 -9.51 -41.89 -21.78
CA SER A 553 -9.20 -43.19 -21.21
C SER A 553 -8.09 -43.17 -20.14
N ASN A 554 -7.35 -42.07 -19.99
CA ASN A 554 -6.25 -41.97 -19.04
C ASN A 554 -6.75 -41.92 -17.59
N SER A 555 -6.00 -42.56 -16.68
CA SER A 555 -6.29 -42.58 -15.23
C SER A 555 -5.95 -41.27 -14.53
N THR A 556 -5.08 -40.45 -15.12
CA THR A 556 -4.60 -39.19 -14.56
C THR A 556 -4.89 -38.03 -15.49
N VAL A 557 -5.47 -36.96 -14.94
CA VAL A 557 -5.72 -35.70 -15.64
C VAL A 557 -5.08 -34.55 -14.88
N ILE A 558 -4.38 -33.68 -15.61
CA ILE A 558 -3.75 -32.47 -15.11
C ILE A 558 -4.49 -31.27 -15.73
N PHE A 559 -5.05 -30.41 -14.89
CA PHE A 559 -5.62 -29.12 -15.31
C PHE A 559 -4.53 -28.05 -15.17
N ASP A 560 -4.20 -27.37 -16.27
CA ASP A 560 -3.36 -26.17 -16.26
C ASP A 560 -4.27 -24.93 -16.16
N GLU A 561 -4.06 -24.10 -15.14
CA GLU A 561 -5.00 -23.07 -14.65
C GLU A 561 -6.24 -23.63 -13.94
N ASP A 562 -7.14 -22.74 -13.53
CA ASP A 562 -8.27 -23.06 -12.65
C ASP A 562 -9.47 -23.65 -13.41
N PRO A 563 -9.89 -24.90 -13.13
CA PRO A 563 -11.05 -25.50 -13.78
C PRO A 563 -12.38 -25.14 -13.12
N ILE A 564 -12.39 -24.53 -11.93
CA ILE A 564 -13.61 -24.25 -11.17
C ILE A 564 -14.62 -23.43 -11.98
N PRO A 565 -14.24 -22.35 -12.70
CA PRO A 565 -15.21 -21.63 -13.53
C PRO A 565 -15.93 -22.51 -14.56
N SER A 566 -15.25 -23.53 -15.10
CA SER A 566 -15.84 -24.49 -16.05
C SER A 566 -16.78 -25.52 -15.40
N LEU A 567 -16.71 -25.70 -14.08
CA LEU A 567 -17.62 -26.57 -13.33
C LEU A 567 -18.96 -25.91 -13.00
N PHE A 568 -19.04 -24.59 -13.13
CA PHE A 568 -20.21 -23.77 -12.79
C PHE A 568 -20.67 -22.90 -13.97
N PRO A 569 -20.97 -23.49 -15.15
CA PRO A 569 -21.51 -22.74 -16.28
C PRO A 569 -22.80 -22.02 -15.88
N ILE A 570 -22.82 -20.70 -16.11
CA ILE A 570 -24.00 -19.87 -15.98
C ILE A 570 -24.49 -19.51 -17.37
N SER A 571 -25.77 -19.73 -17.63
CA SER A 571 -26.43 -19.45 -18.89
C SER A 571 -27.73 -18.67 -18.65
N GLN A 572 -28.36 -18.22 -19.73
CA GLN A 572 -29.61 -17.47 -19.66
C GLN A 572 -30.59 -17.91 -20.74
N MET A 573 -31.88 -17.73 -20.47
CA MET A 573 -32.96 -17.86 -21.46
C MET A 573 -34.00 -16.74 -21.31
N LYS A 574 -34.74 -16.47 -22.39
CA LYS A 574 -35.92 -15.60 -22.34
C LYS A 574 -37.11 -16.40 -21.82
N VAL A 575 -37.90 -15.80 -20.91
CA VAL A 575 -39.14 -16.44 -20.42
C VAL A 575 -40.14 -16.64 -21.57
N SER A 576 -40.18 -15.73 -22.55
CA SER A 576 -41.04 -15.84 -23.73
C SER A 576 -40.76 -17.09 -24.56
N ASP A 577 -39.49 -17.48 -24.70
CA ASP A 577 -39.08 -18.63 -25.52
C ASP A 577 -39.52 -19.94 -24.86
N LEU A 578 -39.42 -20.03 -23.53
CA LEU A 578 -39.95 -21.18 -22.77
C LEU A 578 -41.47 -21.28 -22.90
N VAL A 579 -42.17 -20.15 -22.70
CA VAL A 579 -43.63 -20.08 -22.82
C VAL A 579 -44.07 -20.54 -24.21
N PHE A 580 -43.40 -20.06 -25.25
CA PHE A 580 -43.69 -20.44 -26.63
C PHE A 580 -43.46 -21.93 -26.89
N ALA A 581 -42.33 -22.49 -26.45
CA ALA A 581 -42.05 -23.93 -26.55
C ALA A 581 -43.14 -24.78 -25.86
N PHE A 582 -43.62 -24.32 -24.71
CA PHE A 582 -44.67 -25.02 -23.96
C PHE A 582 -46.05 -24.90 -24.59
N THR A 583 -46.41 -23.77 -25.20
CA THR A 583 -47.67 -23.65 -25.94
C THR A 583 -47.76 -24.66 -27.08
N LYS A 584 -46.66 -24.92 -27.79
CA LYS A 584 -46.60 -25.93 -28.87
C LYS A 584 -46.78 -27.36 -28.38
N LEU A 585 -46.41 -27.66 -27.14
CA LEU A 585 -46.54 -28.99 -26.55
C LEU A 585 -47.90 -29.25 -25.89
N GLN A 586 -48.63 -28.19 -25.55
CA GLN A 586 -49.98 -28.29 -24.95
C GLN A 586 -51.01 -28.92 -25.91
N ASP A 587 -50.68 -29.05 -27.19
CA ASP A 587 -51.48 -29.75 -28.19
C ASP A 587 -51.47 -31.29 -28.01
N ASN A 588 -50.62 -31.83 -27.11
CA ASN A 588 -50.54 -33.24 -26.77
C ASN A 588 -51.17 -33.49 -25.38
N GLU A 589 -52.39 -34.06 -25.33
CA GLU A 589 -53.29 -34.05 -24.15
C GLU A 589 -52.68 -34.66 -22.86
N VAL A 590 -51.74 -35.61 -22.97
CA VAL A 590 -51.25 -36.41 -21.83
C VAL A 590 -50.44 -35.58 -20.81
N ASN A 591 -49.87 -34.43 -21.21
CA ASN A 591 -48.83 -33.72 -20.43
C ASN A 591 -49.18 -32.27 -20.08
N LYS A 592 -50.41 -31.84 -20.41
CA LYS A 592 -50.83 -30.45 -20.36
C LYS A 592 -50.75 -29.84 -18.96
N ASP A 593 -51.21 -30.54 -17.93
CA ASP A 593 -51.25 -30.03 -16.56
C ASP A 593 -49.84 -29.84 -15.95
N VAL A 594 -48.91 -30.74 -16.26
CA VAL A 594 -47.51 -30.65 -15.79
C VAL A 594 -46.81 -29.46 -16.44
N ILE A 595 -47.00 -29.28 -17.75
CA ILE A 595 -46.44 -28.16 -18.50
C ILE A 595 -46.99 -26.83 -17.98
N ILE A 596 -48.31 -26.72 -17.79
CA ILE A 596 -48.96 -25.51 -17.25
C ILE A 596 -48.46 -25.20 -15.84
N THR A 597 -48.35 -26.22 -14.98
CA THR A 597 -47.85 -26.03 -13.60
C THR A 597 -46.42 -25.51 -13.60
N PHE A 598 -45.55 -26.11 -14.41
CA PHE A 598 -44.16 -25.68 -14.52
C PHE A 598 -44.04 -24.27 -15.12
N GLN A 599 -44.80 -23.98 -16.17
CA GLN A 599 -44.88 -22.64 -16.77
C GLN A 599 -45.31 -21.59 -15.73
N ASN A 600 -46.37 -21.85 -14.96
CA ASN A 600 -46.87 -20.95 -13.94
C ASN A 600 -45.85 -20.74 -12.81
N MET A 601 -45.09 -21.77 -12.42
CA MET A 601 -44.02 -21.63 -11.43
C MET A 601 -42.94 -20.64 -11.91
N ILE A 602 -42.52 -20.73 -13.18
CA ILE A 602 -41.51 -19.82 -13.75
C ILE A 602 -42.08 -18.41 -13.98
N LEU A 603 -43.36 -18.29 -14.36
CA LEU A 603 -44.02 -17.00 -14.50
C LEU A 603 -44.20 -16.30 -13.15
N ASN A 604 -44.51 -17.04 -12.10
CA ASN A 604 -44.75 -16.50 -10.74
C ASN A 604 -43.49 -16.46 -9.86
N ALA A 605 -42.36 -16.97 -10.35
CA ALA A 605 -41.07 -16.89 -9.69
C ALA A 605 -40.76 -15.44 -9.27
N PRO A 606 -40.37 -15.17 -8.01
CA PRO A 606 -39.96 -13.84 -7.59
C PRO A 606 -38.73 -13.36 -8.35
N PHE A 607 -38.67 -12.05 -8.59
CA PHE A 607 -37.51 -11.40 -9.19
C PHE A 607 -36.35 -11.35 -8.20
N ASP A 608 -35.13 -11.47 -8.71
CA ASP A 608 -33.86 -11.29 -7.99
C ASP A 608 -33.64 -12.27 -6.82
N ILE A 609 -34.42 -13.34 -6.75
CA ILE A 609 -34.30 -14.42 -5.76
C ILE A 609 -33.89 -15.71 -6.47
N VAL A 610 -32.81 -16.33 -5.98
CA VAL A 610 -32.35 -17.64 -6.45
C VAL A 610 -33.32 -18.73 -5.98
N GLN A 611 -33.71 -19.61 -6.89
CA GLN A 611 -34.62 -20.71 -6.68
C GLN A 611 -33.96 -22.03 -7.10
N GLU A 612 -34.25 -23.08 -6.35
CA GLU A 612 -33.91 -24.45 -6.74
C GLU A 612 -34.85 -24.91 -7.85
N ARG A 613 -34.28 -25.58 -8.87
CA ARG A 613 -35.11 -26.18 -9.91
C ARG A 613 -35.79 -27.42 -9.32
N SER A 614 -37.09 -27.31 -9.08
CA SER A 614 -37.94 -28.44 -8.70
C SER A 614 -37.75 -29.63 -9.65
N SER A 615 -37.52 -30.82 -9.07
CA SER A 615 -37.33 -32.06 -9.82
C SER A 615 -38.65 -32.58 -10.38
N PHE A 616 -39.16 -31.96 -11.44
CA PHE A 616 -40.30 -32.47 -12.19
C PHE A 616 -39.85 -33.42 -13.31
N LEU A 617 -40.51 -34.56 -13.43
CA LEU A 617 -40.44 -35.41 -14.61
C LEU A 617 -41.28 -34.74 -15.70
N LEU A 618 -40.63 -34.07 -16.65
CA LEU A 618 -41.30 -33.61 -17.86
C LEU A 618 -41.67 -34.84 -18.69
N PRO A 619 -42.96 -35.10 -18.93
CA PRO A 619 -43.33 -36.22 -19.75
C PRO A 619 -43.07 -35.88 -21.23
N SER A 620 -42.40 -36.79 -21.93
CA SER A 620 -41.86 -36.62 -23.28
C SER A 620 -40.79 -35.53 -23.48
N VAL A 621 -39.67 -35.64 -22.76
CA VAL A 621 -38.46 -34.81 -22.97
C VAL A 621 -38.01 -34.81 -24.44
N LYS A 622 -38.19 -35.93 -25.16
CA LYS A 622 -37.81 -36.05 -26.58
C LYS A 622 -38.65 -35.17 -27.49
N ASP A 623 -39.97 -35.12 -27.30
CA ASP A 623 -40.84 -34.27 -28.13
C ASP A 623 -40.59 -32.78 -27.86
N LEU A 624 -40.29 -32.43 -26.60
CA LEU A 624 -39.88 -31.08 -26.20
C LEU A 624 -38.54 -30.68 -26.84
N GLU A 625 -37.54 -31.57 -26.78
CA GLU A 625 -36.24 -31.35 -27.44
C GLU A 625 -36.42 -31.17 -28.95
N GLN A 626 -37.23 -32.02 -29.59
CA GLN A 626 -37.49 -31.94 -31.03
C GLN A 626 -38.22 -30.64 -31.40
N THR A 627 -39.25 -30.27 -30.65
CA THR A 627 -40.01 -29.00 -30.85
C THR A 627 -39.09 -27.79 -30.75
N ILE A 628 -38.20 -27.76 -29.73
CA ILE A 628 -37.25 -26.66 -29.55
C ILE A 628 -36.23 -26.60 -30.69
N VAL A 629 -35.78 -27.75 -31.20
CA VAL A 629 -34.76 -27.84 -32.27
C VAL A 629 -35.30 -27.46 -33.66
N GLU A 630 -36.58 -27.76 -33.94
CA GLU A 630 -37.23 -27.50 -35.22
C GLU A 630 -37.68 -26.03 -35.36
N GLU A 631 -37.92 -25.36 -34.24
CA GLU A 631 -38.57 -24.06 -34.20
C GLU A 631 -37.56 -22.89 -34.15
N ARG A 632 -37.40 -22.20 -35.28
CA ARG A 632 -36.40 -21.13 -35.46
C ARG A 632 -36.66 -19.88 -34.62
N THR A 633 -37.89 -19.68 -34.16
CA THR A 633 -38.25 -18.50 -33.34
C THR A 633 -37.70 -18.57 -31.92
N ILE A 634 -37.35 -19.76 -31.43
CA ILE A 634 -36.68 -19.95 -30.13
C ILE A 634 -35.21 -19.58 -30.28
N SER A 635 -34.75 -18.62 -29.49
CA SER A 635 -33.44 -17.96 -29.69
C SER A 635 -32.51 -18.04 -28.48
N SER A 636 -32.93 -18.73 -27.42
CA SER A 636 -32.25 -18.72 -26.12
C SER A 636 -32.22 -20.11 -25.48
N ASN A 637 -31.37 -20.28 -24.45
CA ASN A 637 -30.94 -21.59 -23.95
C ASN A 637 -31.99 -22.31 -23.10
N VAL A 638 -33.11 -22.69 -23.73
CA VAL A 638 -34.23 -23.37 -23.09
C VAL A 638 -33.83 -24.77 -22.62
N LEU A 639 -33.11 -25.55 -23.44
CA LEU A 639 -32.74 -26.93 -23.08
C LEU A 639 -31.72 -26.98 -21.93
N GLY A 640 -30.82 -26.00 -21.85
CA GLY A 640 -29.90 -25.87 -20.73
C GLY A 640 -30.64 -25.59 -19.42
N PHE A 641 -31.68 -24.74 -19.46
CA PHE A 641 -32.48 -24.44 -18.29
C PHE A 641 -33.20 -25.68 -17.74
N LEU A 642 -33.71 -26.55 -18.62
CA LEU A 642 -34.37 -27.79 -18.19
C LEU A 642 -33.45 -28.72 -17.38
N ASN A 643 -32.13 -28.59 -17.56
CA ASN A 643 -31.10 -29.39 -16.91
C ASN A 643 -30.32 -28.64 -15.81
N CYS A 644 -30.79 -27.46 -15.38
CA CYS A 644 -30.10 -26.66 -14.37
C CYS A 644 -30.36 -27.17 -12.93
N ASP A 645 -29.56 -26.69 -11.99
CA ASP A 645 -29.77 -26.95 -10.55
C ASP A 645 -30.49 -25.77 -9.88
N TYR A 646 -30.08 -24.54 -10.21
CA TYR A 646 -30.64 -23.31 -9.65
C TYR A 646 -30.87 -22.27 -10.74
N PHE A 647 -31.84 -21.38 -10.50
CA PHE A 647 -32.18 -20.29 -11.41
C PHE A 647 -32.59 -19.00 -10.68
N LEU A 648 -32.53 -17.87 -11.38
CA LEU A 648 -32.94 -16.55 -10.91
C LEU A 648 -33.68 -15.83 -12.04
N LYS A 649 -34.82 -15.21 -11.72
CA LYS A 649 -35.61 -14.41 -12.66
C LYS A 649 -35.24 -12.93 -12.55
N MET A 650 -35.01 -12.27 -13.68
CA MET A 650 -34.70 -10.83 -13.73
C MET A 650 -35.38 -10.17 -14.93
N ARG A 651 -35.78 -8.90 -14.79
CA ARG A 651 -36.32 -8.09 -15.89
C ARG A 651 -35.27 -7.10 -16.39
N ILE A 652 -34.98 -7.14 -17.68
CA ILE A 652 -34.05 -6.21 -18.35
C ILE A 652 -34.77 -5.59 -19.54
N HIS A 653 -34.85 -4.25 -19.60
CA HIS A 653 -35.47 -3.51 -20.71
C HIS A 653 -36.83 -4.09 -21.14
N ASN A 654 -37.73 -4.33 -20.18
CA ASN A 654 -39.07 -4.95 -20.35
C ASN A 654 -39.10 -6.41 -20.82
N THR A 655 -37.96 -7.10 -20.89
CA THR A 655 -37.89 -8.54 -21.19
C THR A 655 -37.56 -9.33 -19.93
N ASP A 656 -38.29 -10.41 -19.67
CA ASP A 656 -38.03 -11.32 -18.55
C ASP A 656 -37.03 -12.40 -18.97
N TYR A 657 -35.95 -12.50 -18.21
CA TYR A 657 -34.88 -13.48 -18.37
C TYR A 657 -34.81 -14.42 -17.17
N ILE A 658 -34.44 -15.66 -17.43
CA ILE A 658 -34.00 -16.61 -16.41
C ILE A 658 -32.50 -16.82 -16.58
N TYR A 659 -31.74 -16.54 -15.53
CA TYR A 659 -30.33 -16.92 -15.41
C TYR A 659 -30.26 -18.21 -14.61
N PHE A 660 -29.46 -19.18 -15.05
CA PHE A 660 -29.42 -20.48 -14.41
C PHE A 660 -28.00 -21.05 -14.41
N ILE A 661 -27.75 -21.94 -13.44
CA ILE A 661 -26.46 -22.56 -13.22
C ILE A 661 -26.62 -24.08 -13.18
N GLN A 662 -25.60 -24.78 -13.69
CA GLN A 662 -25.50 -26.23 -13.60
C GLN A 662 -24.15 -26.59 -12.98
N ARG A 663 -24.15 -27.26 -11.83
CA ARG A 663 -22.95 -27.76 -11.17
C ARG A 663 -22.51 -29.07 -11.82
N LYS A 664 -21.33 -29.05 -12.42
CA LYS A 664 -20.64 -30.26 -12.89
C LYS A 664 -19.73 -30.82 -11.79
N LYS A 665 -19.40 -32.10 -11.91
CA LYS A 665 -18.49 -32.81 -11.00
C LYS A 665 -17.36 -33.42 -11.82
N LEU A 666 -16.15 -33.40 -11.27
CA LEU A 666 -15.03 -34.15 -11.83
C LEU A 666 -15.27 -35.65 -11.67
N SER A 667 -14.64 -36.44 -12.55
CA SER A 667 -14.71 -37.89 -12.45
C SER A 667 -14.02 -38.38 -11.18
N LYS A 668 -14.73 -39.17 -10.36
CA LYS A 668 -14.17 -39.82 -9.17
C LYS A 668 -13.25 -40.99 -9.49
N SER A 669 -13.27 -41.49 -10.73
CA SER A 669 -12.44 -42.63 -11.15
C SER A 669 -11.02 -42.25 -11.58
N LYS A 670 -10.71 -40.94 -11.61
CA LYS A 670 -9.41 -40.43 -12.07
C LYS A 670 -8.67 -39.71 -10.96
N LYS A 671 -7.35 -39.84 -10.96
CA LYS A 671 -6.45 -38.96 -10.24
C LYS A 671 -6.46 -37.59 -10.94
N THR A 672 -6.81 -36.54 -10.21
CA THR A 672 -6.85 -35.16 -10.74
C THR A 672 -5.77 -34.32 -10.08
N ILE A 673 -4.95 -33.66 -10.88
CA ILE A 673 -3.97 -32.67 -10.44
C ILE A 673 -4.36 -31.32 -11.03
N ILE A 674 -4.45 -30.28 -10.21
CA ILE A 674 -4.81 -28.91 -10.65
C ILE A 674 -3.63 -27.99 -10.36
N LEU A 675 -3.11 -27.35 -11.40
CA LEU A 675 -2.00 -26.40 -11.33
C LEU A 675 -2.51 -24.99 -11.61
N SER A 676 -2.77 -24.20 -10.57
CA SER A 676 -3.37 -22.86 -10.72
C SER A 676 -2.61 -21.80 -9.94
N ALA A 677 -2.62 -20.56 -10.43
CA ALA A 677 -2.07 -19.43 -9.69
C ALA A 677 -3.07 -18.77 -8.75
N THR A 678 -4.36 -19.03 -8.94
CA THR A 678 -5.44 -18.21 -8.36
C THR A 678 -6.47 -19.04 -7.58
N ILE A 679 -6.37 -20.38 -7.64
CA ILE A 679 -7.31 -21.28 -6.97
C ILE A 679 -7.34 -21.04 -5.46
N ASN A 680 -8.55 -21.01 -4.91
CA ASN A 680 -8.79 -20.74 -3.50
C ASN A 680 -9.01 -22.05 -2.72
N GLU A 681 -8.30 -22.23 -1.60
CA GLU A 681 -8.38 -23.46 -0.80
C GLU A 681 -9.81 -23.73 -0.29
N LYS A 682 -10.44 -22.73 0.32
CA LYS A 682 -11.80 -22.88 0.88
C LYS A 682 -12.82 -23.24 -0.20
N ILE A 683 -12.75 -22.58 -1.36
CA ILE A 683 -13.65 -22.87 -2.47
C ILE A 683 -13.33 -24.25 -3.06
N SER A 684 -12.06 -24.63 -3.21
CA SER A 684 -11.68 -25.95 -3.72
C SER A 684 -12.25 -27.08 -2.87
N LYS A 685 -12.23 -26.96 -1.54
CA LYS A 685 -12.83 -27.93 -0.60
C LYS A 685 -14.35 -28.02 -0.77
N LEU A 686 -15.04 -26.89 -0.94
CA LEU A 686 -16.49 -26.87 -1.21
C LEU A 686 -16.86 -27.50 -2.57
N VAL A 687 -16.00 -27.34 -3.58
CA VAL A 687 -16.24 -27.85 -4.93
C VAL A 687 -15.99 -29.35 -5.01
N PHE A 688 -14.82 -29.79 -4.53
CA PHE A 688 -14.28 -31.15 -4.76
C PHE A 688 -14.43 -32.08 -3.55
N GLY A 689 -14.67 -31.55 -2.35
CA GLY A 689 -14.77 -32.29 -1.08
C GLY A 689 -13.64 -31.94 -0.11
N GLU A 690 -13.80 -32.35 1.16
CA GLU A 690 -12.83 -32.05 2.23
C GLU A 690 -11.51 -32.84 2.07
N ASP A 691 -11.52 -33.97 1.36
CA ASP A 691 -10.35 -34.83 1.15
C ASP A 691 -9.35 -34.28 0.10
N VAL A 692 -9.56 -33.05 -0.40
CA VAL A 692 -8.63 -32.39 -1.34
C VAL A 692 -7.31 -32.13 -0.65
N THR A 693 -6.22 -32.56 -1.29
CA THR A 693 -4.86 -32.18 -0.87
C THR A 693 -4.51 -30.83 -1.52
N PHE A 694 -4.43 -29.77 -0.72
CA PHE A 694 -4.08 -28.43 -1.17
C PHE A 694 -2.65 -28.07 -0.78
N ILE A 695 -1.84 -27.68 -1.76
CA ILE A 695 -0.41 -27.36 -1.62
C ILE A 695 -0.19 -25.94 -2.14
N ASP A 696 0.03 -24.97 -1.24
CA ASP A 696 0.42 -23.61 -1.60
C ASP A 696 1.94 -23.49 -1.59
N LEU A 697 2.54 -23.17 -2.74
CA LEU A 697 3.99 -23.01 -2.86
C LEU A 697 4.48 -21.64 -2.34
N GLY A 698 3.56 -20.74 -1.99
CA GLY A 698 3.86 -19.42 -1.44
C GLY A 698 4.20 -18.37 -2.50
N LEU A 699 4.64 -17.19 -2.03
CA LEU A 699 4.93 -16.05 -2.88
C LEU A 699 6.39 -16.04 -3.35
N VAL A 700 6.59 -15.51 -4.56
CA VAL A 700 7.90 -15.36 -5.18
C VAL A 700 8.26 -13.88 -5.25
N ARG A 701 9.53 -13.54 -5.01
CA ARG A 701 10.02 -12.18 -5.20
C ARG A 701 10.00 -11.83 -6.70
N PRO A 702 9.30 -10.76 -7.12
CA PRO A 702 9.29 -10.38 -8.52
C PRO A 702 10.69 -9.95 -8.97
N ALA A 703 11.07 -10.33 -10.19
CA ALA A 703 12.30 -9.86 -10.84
C ALA A 703 12.13 -8.44 -11.40
N GLY A 704 10.91 -8.07 -11.78
CA GLY A 704 10.51 -6.72 -12.16
C GLY A 704 9.80 -5.96 -11.04
N SER A 705 9.13 -4.86 -11.40
CA SER A 705 8.42 -3.98 -10.44
C SER A 705 6.92 -4.00 -10.67
N ILE A 706 6.15 -4.12 -9.58
CA ILE A 706 4.69 -4.04 -9.60
C ILE A 706 4.27 -2.77 -8.85
N LEU A 707 3.73 -1.79 -9.57
CA LEU A 707 3.20 -0.54 -9.03
C LEU A 707 1.68 -0.60 -9.05
N GLN A 708 1.00 -0.07 -8.03
CA GLN A 708 -0.45 -0.05 -8.01
C GLN A 708 -1.03 1.27 -7.48
N VAL A 709 -2.02 1.81 -8.20
CA VAL A 709 -2.83 2.95 -7.77
C VAL A 709 -4.21 2.46 -7.36
N THR A 710 -4.53 2.55 -6.06
CA THR A 710 -5.79 2.03 -5.48
C THR A 710 -6.90 3.07 -5.31
N SER A 711 -6.66 4.31 -5.74
CA SER A 711 -7.56 5.43 -5.48
C SER A 711 -8.91 5.35 -6.21
N LYS A 712 -8.98 4.59 -7.31
CA LYS A 712 -10.19 4.39 -8.13
C LYS A 712 -10.30 2.93 -8.53
N SER A 713 -11.54 2.43 -8.67
CA SER A 713 -11.78 1.03 -9.01
C SER A 713 -11.55 0.71 -10.49
N PHE A 714 -11.82 1.65 -11.39
CA PHE A 714 -11.89 1.37 -12.83
C PHE A 714 -12.79 0.15 -13.12
N SER A 715 -13.91 -0.01 -12.41
CA SER A 715 -14.87 -1.08 -12.72
C SER A 715 -15.68 -0.70 -13.95
N ARG A 716 -16.29 -1.67 -14.64
CA ARG A 716 -17.17 -1.38 -15.80
C ARG A 716 -18.24 -0.34 -15.47
N TYR A 717 -18.80 -0.42 -14.26
CA TYR A 717 -19.79 0.54 -13.77
C TYR A 717 -19.21 1.96 -13.65
N THR A 718 -18.07 2.14 -12.97
CA THR A 718 -17.49 3.48 -12.77
C THR A 718 -16.93 4.07 -14.06
N ILE A 719 -16.38 3.23 -14.95
CA ILE A 719 -15.99 3.62 -16.30
C ILE A 719 -17.19 4.11 -17.10
N LYS A 720 -18.34 3.43 -17.03
CA LYS A 720 -19.54 3.84 -17.74
C LYS A 720 -20.11 5.17 -17.23
N GLU A 721 -20.05 5.42 -15.92
CA GLU A 721 -20.52 6.68 -15.32
C GLU A 721 -19.59 7.86 -15.58
N SER A 722 -18.27 7.65 -15.63
CA SER A 722 -17.27 8.73 -15.67
C SER A 722 -16.17 8.48 -16.72
N HIS A 723 -16.58 8.07 -17.92
CA HIS A 723 -15.66 7.57 -18.96
C HIS A 723 -14.52 8.54 -19.30
N LYS A 724 -14.84 9.80 -19.61
CA LYS A 724 -13.85 10.81 -20.02
C LYS A 724 -12.80 11.08 -18.92
N GLU A 725 -13.25 11.27 -17.69
CA GLU A 725 -12.38 11.59 -16.56
C GLU A 725 -11.48 10.41 -16.18
N LEU A 726 -12.02 9.18 -16.17
CA LEU A 726 -11.23 7.98 -15.88
C LEU A 726 -10.26 7.64 -17.01
N LYS A 727 -10.62 7.92 -18.26
CA LYS A 727 -9.71 7.78 -19.39
C LYS A 727 -8.52 8.74 -19.25
N SER A 728 -8.77 10.03 -19.02
CA SER A 728 -7.71 11.03 -18.76
C SER A 728 -6.82 10.63 -17.57
N LEU A 729 -7.44 10.19 -16.47
CA LEU A 729 -6.70 9.72 -15.30
C LEU A 729 -5.80 8.51 -15.62
N ALA A 730 -6.29 7.54 -16.38
CA ALA A 730 -5.51 6.37 -16.76
C ALA A 730 -4.33 6.75 -17.65
N GLU A 731 -4.55 7.57 -18.68
CA GLU A 731 -3.52 8.06 -19.60
C GLU A 731 -2.42 8.84 -18.85
N ASN A 732 -2.80 9.79 -17.98
CA ASN A 732 -1.86 10.58 -17.19
C ASN A 732 -1.08 9.73 -16.16
N LEU A 733 -1.72 8.72 -15.55
CA LEU A 733 -1.03 7.79 -14.63
C LEU A 733 -0.07 6.86 -15.38
N MET A 734 -0.44 6.42 -16.58
CA MET A 734 0.43 5.64 -17.45
C MET A 734 1.65 6.45 -17.88
N GLU A 735 1.46 7.66 -18.40
CA GLU A 735 2.58 8.54 -18.80
C GLU A 735 3.54 8.78 -17.62
N ARG A 736 2.99 9.00 -16.42
CA ARG A 736 3.78 9.27 -15.22
C ARG A 736 4.53 8.05 -14.67
N TYR A 737 3.91 6.87 -14.69
CA TYR A 737 4.43 5.71 -13.95
C TYR A 737 4.83 4.53 -14.83
N ASN A 738 4.29 4.37 -16.03
CA ASN A 738 4.61 3.27 -16.94
C ASN A 738 4.39 3.67 -18.41
N PRO A 739 5.19 4.62 -18.94
CA PRO A 739 5.03 5.09 -20.31
C PRO A 739 5.28 3.96 -21.32
N GLU A 740 4.60 4.04 -22.47
CA GLU A 740 4.70 3.08 -23.59
C GLU A 740 4.34 1.62 -23.26
N SER A 741 3.68 1.36 -22.14
CA SER A 741 3.26 0.02 -21.78
C SER A 741 2.07 -0.48 -22.58
N GLU A 742 1.98 -1.79 -22.79
CA GLU A 742 0.81 -2.44 -23.37
C GLU A 742 -0.34 -2.47 -22.36
N ILE A 743 -1.58 -2.41 -22.85
CA ILE A 743 -2.75 -2.19 -22.00
C ILE A 743 -3.63 -3.43 -21.98
N ILE A 744 -3.99 -3.89 -20.78
CA ILE A 744 -5.02 -4.92 -20.57
C ILE A 744 -6.19 -4.28 -19.83
N THR A 745 -7.35 -4.19 -20.47
CA THR A 745 -8.57 -3.59 -19.90
C THR A 745 -9.85 -4.24 -20.47
N TYR A 746 -11.01 -3.62 -20.34
CA TYR A 746 -12.26 -4.05 -20.98
C TYR A 746 -12.32 -3.60 -22.45
N LYS A 747 -12.95 -4.39 -23.33
CA LYS A 747 -13.09 -4.06 -24.77
C LYS A 747 -13.60 -2.63 -25.00
N ASP A 748 -14.67 -2.24 -24.31
CA ASP A 748 -15.33 -0.94 -24.51
C ASP A 748 -14.56 0.25 -23.93
N PHE A 749 -13.43 0.01 -23.26
CA PHE A 749 -12.58 1.04 -22.65
C PHE A 749 -11.23 1.21 -23.37
N SER A 750 -10.97 0.47 -24.46
CA SER A 750 -9.64 0.44 -25.07
C SER A 750 -9.10 1.85 -25.37
N THR A 751 -7.86 2.10 -24.95
CA THR A 751 -7.15 3.38 -25.11
C THR A 751 -6.04 3.31 -26.17
N GLY A 752 -6.18 2.43 -27.17
CA GLY A 752 -5.22 2.31 -28.28
C GLY A 752 -4.01 1.41 -28.01
N GLY A 753 -4.18 0.30 -27.28
CA GLY A 753 -3.13 -0.72 -27.11
C GLY A 753 -2.83 -1.49 -28.40
N LYS A 754 -1.61 -2.04 -28.57
CA LYS A 754 -1.22 -2.74 -29.81
C LYS A 754 -1.86 -4.11 -29.97
N HIS A 755 -2.32 -4.71 -28.86
CA HIS A 755 -2.94 -6.04 -28.81
C HIS A 755 -4.39 -5.99 -28.30
N GLU A 756 -5.33 -5.52 -29.14
CA GLU A 756 -6.75 -5.41 -28.78
C GLU A 756 -7.42 -6.77 -28.47
N GLU A 757 -6.81 -7.88 -28.88
CA GLU A 757 -7.28 -9.23 -28.57
C GLU A 757 -7.13 -9.62 -27.09
N ILE A 758 -6.33 -8.89 -26.29
CA ILE A 758 -6.05 -9.21 -24.88
C ILE A 758 -6.86 -8.29 -23.96
N TYR A 759 -7.89 -8.84 -23.32
CA TYR A 759 -8.80 -8.08 -22.46
C TYR A 759 -9.30 -8.95 -21.29
N PHE A 760 -9.90 -8.34 -20.26
CA PHE A 760 -10.49 -9.11 -19.14
C PHE A 760 -11.52 -10.13 -19.62
N GLY A 761 -11.32 -11.41 -19.25
CA GLY A 761 -12.09 -12.55 -19.77
C GLY A 761 -11.46 -13.25 -20.97
N ASN A 762 -10.37 -12.73 -21.53
CA ASN A 762 -9.58 -13.36 -22.60
C ASN A 762 -8.08 -13.08 -22.40
N THR A 763 -7.57 -13.40 -21.22
CA THR A 763 -6.14 -13.25 -20.89
C THR A 763 -5.38 -14.57 -20.83
N GLU A 764 -6.08 -15.70 -20.85
CA GLU A 764 -5.46 -17.03 -20.76
C GLU A 764 -4.88 -17.47 -22.11
N GLY A 765 -3.72 -18.12 -22.11
CA GLY A 765 -3.14 -18.70 -23.31
C GLY A 765 -2.49 -17.73 -24.30
N ILE A 766 -1.98 -16.59 -23.83
CA ILE A 766 -1.30 -15.58 -24.66
C ILE A 766 0.08 -15.28 -24.07
N ASP A 767 1.13 -15.51 -24.87
CA ASP A 767 2.54 -15.31 -24.49
C ASP A 767 3.18 -14.06 -25.11
N ASN A 768 2.44 -13.30 -25.91
CA ASN A 768 2.91 -12.13 -26.66
C ASN A 768 3.43 -11.00 -25.76
N LEU A 769 3.03 -10.94 -24.49
CA LEU A 769 3.41 -9.90 -23.53
C LEU A 769 4.52 -10.34 -22.56
N LYS A 770 5.16 -11.49 -22.81
CA LYS A 770 6.25 -12.01 -21.96
C LYS A 770 7.40 -11.01 -21.89
N GLY A 771 7.69 -10.51 -20.69
CA GLY A 771 8.79 -9.58 -20.46
C GLY A 771 8.51 -8.14 -20.87
N GLU A 772 7.32 -7.86 -21.41
CA GLU A 772 6.90 -6.51 -21.79
C GLU A 772 6.34 -5.73 -20.60
N ASN A 773 6.48 -4.41 -20.65
CA ASN A 773 5.83 -3.53 -19.68
C ASN A 773 4.33 -3.50 -19.95
N ILE A 774 3.52 -3.71 -18.91
CA ILE A 774 2.05 -3.72 -19.05
C ILE A 774 1.37 -2.81 -18.04
N THR A 775 0.26 -2.19 -18.45
CA THR A 775 -0.68 -1.53 -17.55
C THR A 775 -2.00 -2.30 -17.55
N VAL A 776 -2.42 -2.76 -16.37
CA VAL A 776 -3.70 -3.43 -16.17
C VAL A 776 -4.70 -2.42 -15.60
N ILE A 777 -5.75 -2.11 -16.36
CA ILE A 777 -6.73 -1.07 -16.01
C ILE A 777 -8.08 -1.71 -15.76
N GLY A 778 -8.41 -1.91 -14.48
CA GLY A 778 -9.76 -2.28 -14.07
C GLY A 778 -9.84 -3.21 -12.86
N THR A 779 -10.97 -3.13 -12.17
CA THR A 779 -11.37 -4.12 -11.14
C THR A 779 -12.45 -5.03 -11.72
N PRO A 780 -12.11 -6.27 -12.13
CA PRO A 780 -12.96 -7.13 -12.96
C PRO A 780 -14.11 -7.78 -12.17
N HIS A 781 -15.00 -6.95 -11.64
CA HIS A 781 -16.25 -7.42 -11.05
C HIS A 781 -17.10 -8.16 -12.08
N LEU A 782 -17.52 -9.38 -11.74
CA LEU A 782 -18.58 -10.09 -12.44
C LEU A 782 -19.96 -9.53 -12.07
N ASN A 783 -20.95 -9.90 -12.89
CA ASN A 783 -22.35 -9.64 -12.62
C ASN A 783 -22.73 -10.29 -11.25
N PRO A 784 -23.40 -9.56 -10.33
CA PRO A 784 -23.82 -10.11 -9.04
C PRO A 784 -24.55 -11.45 -9.11
N ILE A 785 -25.30 -11.70 -10.18
CA ILE A 785 -25.98 -12.98 -10.44
C ILE A 785 -25.01 -14.16 -10.38
N ALA A 786 -23.79 -13.99 -10.89
CA ALA A 786 -22.80 -15.05 -10.87
C ALA A 786 -22.38 -15.44 -9.45
N TYR A 787 -22.17 -14.46 -8.57
CA TYR A 787 -21.83 -14.74 -7.17
C TYR A 787 -22.96 -15.45 -6.45
N LEU A 788 -24.21 -15.03 -6.69
CA LEU A 788 -25.41 -15.62 -6.06
C LEU A 788 -25.66 -17.06 -6.53
N LEU A 789 -25.59 -17.32 -7.83
CA LEU A 789 -25.82 -18.67 -8.37
C LEU A 789 -24.71 -19.63 -7.93
N ILE A 790 -23.44 -19.18 -7.95
CA ILE A 790 -22.31 -20.01 -7.51
C ILE A 790 -22.40 -20.30 -6.00
N SER A 791 -22.77 -19.33 -5.16
CA SER A 791 -22.86 -19.56 -3.72
C SER A 791 -23.90 -20.61 -3.36
N VAL A 792 -25.09 -20.53 -3.97
CA VAL A 792 -26.16 -21.52 -3.74
C VAL A 792 -25.76 -22.90 -4.30
N ALA A 793 -25.11 -22.95 -5.47
CA ALA A 793 -24.58 -24.21 -6.02
C ALA A 793 -23.49 -24.86 -5.14
N LEU A 794 -22.81 -24.08 -4.31
CA LEU A 794 -21.85 -24.53 -3.29
C LEU A 794 -22.51 -24.88 -1.94
N GLY A 795 -23.83 -24.81 -1.85
CA GLY A 795 -24.60 -25.20 -0.66
C GLY A 795 -25.00 -24.04 0.26
N TYR A 796 -24.84 -22.79 -0.18
CA TYR A 796 -25.33 -21.64 0.58
C TYR A 796 -26.87 -21.56 0.59
N ARG A 797 -27.46 -21.25 1.74
CA ARG A 797 -28.90 -20.98 1.87
C ARG A 797 -29.11 -19.49 2.09
N MET A 798 -29.65 -18.78 1.09
CA MET A 798 -29.79 -17.33 1.13
C MET A 798 -30.90 -16.85 2.08
N GLY A 799 -30.60 -15.85 2.90
CA GLY A 799 -31.59 -14.99 3.56
C GLY A 799 -31.93 -13.71 2.74
N LEU A 800 -33.12 -13.13 2.96
CA LEU A 800 -33.68 -12.01 2.18
C LEU A 800 -32.87 -10.68 2.25
N GLU A 801 -32.00 -10.49 3.24
CA GLU A 801 -31.22 -9.24 3.44
C GLU A 801 -29.70 -9.37 3.16
N GLU A 802 -29.23 -10.52 2.66
CA GLU A 802 -27.79 -10.86 2.63
C GLU A 802 -27.05 -10.49 1.32
N SER A 803 -27.76 -9.98 0.31
CA SER A 803 -27.24 -9.82 -1.06
C SER A 803 -26.74 -8.40 -1.41
N ARG A 804 -26.75 -7.45 -0.47
CA ARG A 804 -26.31 -6.07 -0.75
C ARG A 804 -24.81 -5.92 -0.56
N MET A 805 -24.12 -5.42 -1.59
CA MET A 805 -22.72 -5.01 -1.50
C MET A 805 -22.59 -3.59 -0.96
N GLU A 806 -21.62 -3.37 -0.09
CA GLU A 806 -21.33 -2.05 0.49
C GLU A 806 -19.83 -1.72 0.38
N TYR A 807 -19.52 -0.44 0.21
CA TYR A 807 -18.14 0.05 0.17
C TYR A 807 -17.59 0.28 1.58
N ARG A 808 -16.69 -0.58 2.03
CA ARG A 808 -16.25 -0.64 3.43
C ARG A 808 -14.84 -1.21 3.57
N PRO A 809 -14.17 -1.02 4.73
CA PRO A 809 -12.84 -1.59 4.94
C PRO A 809 -12.92 -3.12 5.03
N VAL A 810 -11.97 -3.80 4.40
CA VAL A 810 -11.76 -5.24 4.43
C VAL A 810 -10.33 -5.55 4.83
N GLU A 811 -10.13 -6.70 5.48
CA GLU A 811 -8.82 -7.29 5.72
C GLU A 811 -8.72 -8.59 4.93
N ARG A 812 -7.69 -8.71 4.10
CA ARG A 812 -7.45 -9.89 3.24
C ARG A 812 -5.98 -9.96 2.85
N ASN A 813 -5.38 -11.16 2.90
CA ASN A 813 -4.00 -11.42 2.49
C ASN A 813 -2.96 -10.49 3.12
N GLY A 814 -3.09 -10.21 4.43
CA GLY A 814 -2.17 -9.30 5.13
C GLY A 814 -2.39 -7.81 4.82
N LEU A 815 -3.44 -7.44 4.09
CA LEU A 815 -3.73 -6.07 3.66
C LEU A 815 -5.07 -5.58 4.21
N ARG A 816 -5.16 -4.27 4.46
CA ARG A 816 -6.41 -3.57 4.80
C ARG A 816 -6.68 -2.45 3.82
N PHE A 817 -7.85 -2.48 3.20
CA PHE A 817 -8.23 -1.54 2.14
C PHE A 817 -9.75 -1.38 2.08
N TYR A 818 -10.24 -0.39 1.33
CA TYR A 818 -11.68 -0.28 1.08
C TYR A 818 -12.07 -1.03 -0.19
N PHE A 819 -13.17 -1.79 -0.12
CA PHE A 819 -13.70 -2.51 -1.27
C PHE A 819 -15.23 -2.61 -1.22
N THR A 820 -15.87 -2.71 -2.39
CA THR A 820 -17.33 -2.92 -2.49
C THR A 820 -17.61 -4.41 -2.40
N THR A 821 -18.19 -4.88 -1.29
CA THR A 821 -18.33 -6.32 -1.01
C THR A 821 -19.50 -6.63 -0.04
N TYR A 822 -19.97 -7.89 -0.05
CA TYR A 822 -21.13 -8.40 0.69
C TYR A 822 -21.01 -8.36 2.21
N SER A 823 -21.91 -7.64 2.90
CA SER A 823 -21.76 -7.25 4.31
C SER A 823 -21.67 -8.38 5.31
N ASN A 824 -22.62 -9.31 5.19
CA ASN A 824 -22.97 -10.25 6.24
C ASN A 824 -22.61 -11.71 5.91
N ASP A 825 -22.28 -12.03 4.66
CA ASP A 825 -21.97 -13.40 4.23
C ASP A 825 -20.48 -13.57 3.88
N ILE A 826 -19.82 -14.43 4.67
CA ILE A 826 -18.41 -14.79 4.52
C ILE A 826 -18.16 -15.59 3.22
N LEU A 827 -19.10 -16.45 2.81
CA LEU A 827 -18.95 -17.28 1.61
C LEU A 827 -19.15 -16.46 0.33
N LEU A 828 -20.23 -15.67 0.22
CA LEU A 828 -20.41 -14.75 -0.92
C LEU A 828 -19.24 -13.78 -1.07
N LYS A 829 -18.75 -13.23 0.04
CA LYS A 829 -17.55 -12.39 0.05
C LYS A 829 -16.33 -13.14 -0.49
N GLU A 830 -16.09 -14.38 -0.05
CA GLU A 830 -14.95 -15.17 -0.52
C GLU A 830 -15.05 -15.50 -2.00
N ILE A 831 -16.23 -15.89 -2.50
CA ILE A 831 -16.49 -16.16 -3.93
C ILE A 831 -16.25 -14.89 -4.76
N GLN A 832 -16.74 -13.74 -4.29
CA GLN A 832 -16.52 -12.47 -4.97
C GLN A 832 -15.03 -12.16 -5.10
N PHE A 833 -14.27 -12.22 -4.00
CA PHE A 833 -12.83 -11.97 -4.04
C PHE A 833 -12.12 -12.96 -4.95
N TYR A 834 -12.36 -14.26 -4.78
CA TYR A 834 -11.72 -15.30 -5.58
C TYR A 834 -11.89 -15.06 -7.10
N LEU A 835 -13.11 -14.78 -7.57
CA LEU A 835 -13.35 -14.61 -9.00
C LEU A 835 -12.75 -13.31 -9.55
N VAL A 836 -12.77 -12.22 -8.77
CA VAL A 836 -12.16 -10.93 -9.17
C VAL A 836 -10.63 -11.02 -9.15
N GLU A 837 -10.06 -11.62 -8.11
CA GLU A 837 -8.61 -11.86 -7.97
C GLU A 837 -8.09 -12.73 -9.10
N THR A 838 -8.83 -13.77 -9.49
CA THR A 838 -8.44 -14.67 -10.59
C THR A 838 -8.20 -13.90 -11.89
N GLN A 839 -9.17 -13.09 -12.31
CA GLN A 839 -9.06 -12.29 -13.53
C GLN A 839 -7.93 -11.25 -13.46
N LEU A 840 -7.78 -10.59 -12.31
CA LEU A 840 -6.76 -9.54 -12.12
C LEU A 840 -5.34 -10.13 -12.13
N LEU A 841 -5.11 -11.23 -11.39
CA LEU A 841 -3.81 -11.89 -11.30
C LEU A 841 -3.38 -12.54 -12.63
N GLN A 842 -4.34 -13.07 -13.40
CA GLN A 842 -4.06 -13.60 -14.74
C GLN A 842 -3.62 -12.52 -15.73
N ALA A 843 -4.23 -11.32 -15.66
CA ALA A 843 -3.82 -10.16 -16.47
C ALA A 843 -2.40 -9.70 -16.09
N ILE A 844 -2.12 -9.56 -14.80
CA ILE A 844 -0.77 -9.21 -14.29
C ILE A 844 0.27 -10.26 -14.69
N GLY A 845 -0.11 -11.53 -14.63
CA GLY A 845 0.75 -12.66 -14.96
C GLY A 845 1.24 -12.69 -16.42
N ARG A 846 0.63 -11.92 -17.32
CA ARG A 846 1.02 -11.86 -18.74
C ARG A 846 2.44 -11.32 -18.95
N ALA A 847 2.87 -10.36 -18.12
CA ALA A 847 4.23 -9.82 -18.16
C ALA A 847 5.28 -10.83 -17.66
N ARG A 848 4.87 -11.87 -16.92
CA ARG A 848 5.76 -12.83 -16.24
C ARG A 848 6.81 -12.16 -15.35
N VAL A 849 6.39 -11.13 -14.62
CA VAL A 849 7.22 -10.26 -13.75
C VAL A 849 8.06 -11.02 -12.71
N ASN A 850 7.71 -12.26 -12.38
CA ASN A 850 8.49 -13.12 -11.47
C ASN A 850 9.81 -13.64 -12.08
N ARG A 851 9.93 -13.69 -13.42
CA ARG A 851 11.14 -14.14 -14.12
C ARG A 851 11.76 -13.08 -15.03
N PHE A 852 11.00 -12.05 -15.40
CA PHE A 852 11.46 -10.99 -16.30
C PHE A 852 11.44 -9.64 -15.60
N PRO A 853 12.41 -8.73 -15.92
CA PRO A 853 12.48 -7.39 -15.35
C PRO A 853 11.45 -6.44 -15.99
N ALA A 854 10.20 -6.86 -16.04
CA ALA A 854 9.08 -6.11 -16.60
C ALA A 854 8.45 -5.17 -15.56
N LYS A 855 7.90 -4.05 -16.02
CA LYS A 855 7.16 -3.10 -15.19
C LYS A 855 5.67 -3.28 -15.37
N VAL A 856 4.99 -3.59 -14.26
CA VAL A 856 3.52 -3.73 -14.23
C VAL A 856 2.92 -2.57 -13.45
N LEU A 857 2.06 -1.79 -14.09
CA LEU A 857 1.22 -0.77 -13.43
C LEU A 857 -0.22 -1.28 -13.31
N ILE A 858 -0.77 -1.25 -12.11
CA ILE A 858 -2.13 -1.72 -11.83
C ILE A 858 -2.99 -0.51 -11.46
N LEU A 859 -4.04 -0.27 -12.24
CA LEU A 859 -5.07 0.73 -11.93
C LEU A 859 -6.35 0.00 -11.48
N SER A 860 -6.39 -0.35 -10.19
CA SER A 860 -7.49 -1.08 -9.55
C SER A 860 -7.50 -0.80 -8.05
N ASN A 861 -8.69 -0.73 -7.45
CA ASN A 861 -8.85 -0.58 -6.01
C ASN A 861 -8.80 -1.92 -5.23
N LEU A 862 -8.56 -3.05 -5.90
CA LEU A 862 -8.26 -4.33 -5.28
C LEU A 862 -6.75 -4.51 -5.16
N PRO A 863 -6.15 -4.34 -3.96
CA PRO A 863 -4.71 -4.41 -3.78
C PRO A 863 -4.16 -5.81 -4.07
N VAL A 864 -3.06 -5.85 -4.82
CA VAL A 864 -2.31 -7.07 -5.11
C VAL A 864 -1.15 -7.18 -4.13
N VAL A 865 -0.98 -8.36 -3.53
CA VAL A 865 0.09 -8.61 -2.57
C VAL A 865 1.44 -8.48 -3.26
N GLY A 866 2.37 -7.73 -2.64
CA GLY A 866 3.70 -7.49 -3.18
C GLY A 866 3.80 -6.34 -4.18
N ALA A 867 2.70 -5.62 -4.45
CA ALA A 867 2.75 -4.37 -5.19
C ALA A 867 3.21 -3.21 -4.29
N GLU A 868 3.90 -2.24 -4.90
CA GLU A 868 4.16 -0.94 -4.30
C GLU A 868 2.94 -0.02 -4.53
N TYR A 869 2.28 0.38 -3.44
CA TYR A 869 1.06 1.17 -3.48
C TYR A 869 1.36 2.68 -3.58
N ILE A 870 0.90 3.29 -4.66
CA ILE A 870 1.00 4.73 -4.90
C ILE A 870 -0.22 5.42 -4.29
N SER A 871 0.02 6.28 -3.30
CA SER A 871 -1.01 7.11 -2.68
C SER A 871 -1.05 8.49 -3.31
N LEU A 872 -2.23 8.91 -3.79
CA LEU A 872 -2.46 10.22 -4.39
C LEU A 872 -3.46 11.02 -3.53
N SER A 873 -3.18 12.31 -3.33
CA SER A 873 -4.13 13.22 -2.69
C SER A 873 -5.34 13.47 -3.58
N GLN A 874 -6.46 13.91 -2.99
CA GLN A 874 -7.65 14.27 -3.77
C GLN A 874 -7.36 15.37 -4.79
N LYS A 875 -6.48 16.32 -4.45
CA LYS A 875 -6.07 17.39 -5.37
C LYS A 875 -5.32 16.83 -6.57
N GLU A 876 -4.33 15.96 -6.35
CA GLU A 876 -3.60 15.31 -7.43
C GLU A 876 -4.51 14.47 -8.33
N LEU A 877 -5.46 13.74 -7.75
CA LEU A 877 -6.43 12.97 -8.54
C LEU A 877 -7.29 13.88 -9.42
N ILE A 878 -7.78 15.00 -8.89
CA ILE A 878 -8.56 15.97 -9.66
C ILE A 878 -7.72 16.58 -10.78
N ASP A 879 -6.45 16.90 -10.50
CA ASP A 879 -5.57 17.51 -11.49
C ASP A 879 -5.15 16.51 -12.59
N LEU A 880 -5.03 15.22 -12.28
CA LEU A 880 -4.80 14.15 -13.27
C LEU A 880 -6.07 13.73 -14.04
N MET A 881 -7.27 14.11 -13.58
CA MET A 881 -8.54 13.82 -14.27
C MET A 881 -8.94 14.94 -15.24
N LYS A 882 -8.37 16.14 -15.08
CA LYS A 882 -8.53 17.27 -16.00
C LYS A 882 -7.62 17.07 -17.21
#